data_AF-A0A7G9YLJ5-F1
#
_entry.id   AF-A0A7G9YLJ5-F1
#
_cell.length_a   1.000
_cell.length_b   1.000
_cell.length_c   1.000
_cell.angle_alpha   90.00
_cell.angle_beta   90.00
_cell.angle_gamma   90.00
#
_symmetry.space_group_name_H-M   'P 1'
#
loop_
_entity.id
_entity.type
_entity.pdbx_description
1 polymer ?
#
loop_
_entity_poly.entity_id
_entity_poly.type
_entity_poly.pdbx_seq_one_letter_code
_entity_poly.pdbx_strand_id
1 'polypeptide(L)'
;MQVLHAIWNGDEMCLWAEASALPLTAPPRRGRPPQNPKPRTHPFALPADMLSEIVESTFEQTPSGIGTMPLLLPSTQRGPLPSPWLVREEECDHGKATALAGWNVETLIFDPGVAFDLLLDLPASPPHGIAFGSSLRFWTEASLFSLALITEEQFVPTIRENVAVWTAVIAGADVERAHTLADAMPAYCRALIIQKEGSPYAQATPPRYMIRSFIDRTVDVFVRRSLESVSLIPPRRGRHPKITPMPERFLSALSTGNPALDAPIEAVAAFSDKLEGWLTGLQPAMPSAPFRTCFRLDAPPDPDLGEYEAMDGGGEYDAENGGGGTRDSDRERDWNMWSLGFFLQAKDDPSLLIPADKVWKTRSETLTFLKRKFKNPQEQLLADLGRASQTYPPIEKSLQDARPVGFDMAAGQAYSFLREFAPLLEQNGFGVLLPPWWEKPGARLGVKLKIKTPSPVQKGGIGSGHFSVKSIMSYDWEVAIGDKTLSMDEFKYLASLKIPLVQVRGEWVELRAEDIETAINFFEKKHKEREITLGEAMRLGLGADDVGDEIGLPVVGVETEGWLKEMLSKFSGDDGGDGAKITLVDQPGAFNGVLRPYQAKGVSWLAYLCGFGFGACLADDMGLGKTVELIAFLLHVREEMGGEGRTPDPTLLICPMSVVGNWRKEVERFAPSLRVMIHHGADRLAGSAFAEAAEKHDLVISTYSLAHRDEEALSPVHWRHIVLDEAQNIKNPAAKQTQAIKRIKADHTIALTGTPVENRLSDLWSIMDFLNRGYLGSAQAYRKSFAIPIEKYRDEARAEVLRRIIQPFVLRRLKTDPLIIQDLPEKVEAKVYHNLTHEQASLYEAVVAEMLNKLECARGIERKGIVLATLTKLKQICNHPALFLQDGSPLKARSGKLTRLGEMLEEVLSEGDKALIFTQFAGMGAMLRHHLQERFDCEVLFLHGGTPRKQRDEMIQRFQQGEHGPRLFVLSLKAGGFGLNLTAANHVFHFDRWWNPAVENQATDRVFRIGQTKNVFAHKFVCIGTLEERIDQMLEEKKALADAIIGSGEAWITELSTDELKDIFTLSRDAALAGGD
;
A
#
# COMPACT_ATOMS: atom_id res chain seq x y z
N MET A 1 -14.31 -29.52 -14.40
CA MET A 1 -13.15 -28.61 -14.36
C MET A 1 -12.08 -29.02 -15.37
N GLN A 2 -11.50 -28.04 -16.08
CA GLN A 2 -10.41 -28.19 -17.03
C GLN A 2 -9.24 -27.28 -16.62
N VAL A 3 -8.00 -27.73 -16.76
CA VAL A 3 -6.79 -26.94 -16.45
C VAL A 3 -6.02 -26.70 -17.73
N LEU A 4 -5.84 -25.43 -18.12
CA LEU A 4 -5.09 -25.03 -19.31
C LEU A 4 -3.61 -24.85 -19.02
N HIS A 5 -2.77 -25.40 -19.90
CA HIS A 5 -1.32 -25.35 -19.81
C HIS A 5 -0.74 -24.88 -21.15
N ALA A 6 0.23 -23.96 -21.11
CA ALA A 6 0.96 -23.50 -22.27
C ALA A 6 2.43 -23.96 -22.25
N ILE A 7 2.97 -24.28 -23.42
CA ILE A 7 4.36 -24.71 -23.63
C ILE A 7 4.90 -24.03 -24.88
N TRP A 8 6.08 -23.41 -24.74
CA TRP A 8 6.83 -22.86 -25.86
C TRP A 8 7.77 -23.91 -26.44
N ASN A 9 7.62 -24.22 -27.73
CA ASN A 9 8.46 -25.23 -28.39
C ASN A 9 9.78 -24.67 -28.97
N GLY A 10 9.93 -23.33 -28.97
CA GLY A 10 11.07 -22.61 -29.57
C GLY A 10 10.66 -21.67 -30.71
N ASP A 11 9.50 -21.90 -31.34
CA ASP A 11 8.98 -21.07 -32.43
C ASP A 11 7.47 -20.80 -32.32
N GLU A 12 6.70 -21.73 -31.76
CA GLU A 12 5.25 -21.63 -31.60
C GLU A 12 4.82 -21.91 -30.15
N MET A 13 3.67 -21.37 -29.78
CA MET A 13 3.04 -21.65 -28.49
C MET A 13 2.07 -22.81 -28.63
N CYS A 14 2.20 -23.81 -27.77
CA CYS A 14 1.32 -24.97 -27.75
C CYS A 14 0.48 -24.98 -26.47
N LEU A 15 -0.85 -24.99 -26.62
CA LEU A 15 -1.79 -25.08 -25.51
C LEU A 15 -2.37 -26.50 -25.43
N TRP A 16 -2.45 -27.05 -24.22
CA TRP A 16 -3.18 -28.29 -23.95
C TRP A 16 -3.96 -28.16 -22.63
N ALA A 17 -4.90 -29.08 -22.39
CA ALA A 17 -5.69 -29.07 -21.16
C ALA A 17 -5.77 -30.43 -20.48
N GLU A 18 -5.83 -30.42 -19.15
CA GLU A 18 -6.25 -31.58 -18.35
C GLU A 18 -7.75 -31.47 -18.05
N ALA A 19 -8.48 -32.58 -18.04
CA ALA A 19 -9.91 -32.57 -17.71
C ALA A 19 -10.26 -33.57 -16.60
N SER A 20 -10.94 -33.08 -15.56
CA SER A 20 -11.38 -33.85 -14.39
C SER A 20 -12.34 -35.01 -14.72
N ALA A 21 -13.03 -34.95 -15.85
CA ALA A 21 -13.97 -35.98 -16.30
C ALA A 21 -13.29 -37.18 -16.99
N LEU A 22 -12.01 -37.10 -17.34
CA LEU A 22 -11.31 -38.14 -18.10
C LEU A 22 -10.58 -39.16 -17.18
N PRO A 23 -10.33 -40.40 -17.62
CA PRO A 23 -9.77 -41.46 -16.76
C PRO A 23 -8.37 -41.16 -16.18
N LEU A 24 -8.13 -41.49 -14.91
CA LEU A 24 -6.85 -41.26 -14.21
C LEU A 24 -5.73 -42.22 -14.62
N THR A 25 -6.09 -43.45 -14.99
CA THR A 25 -5.11 -44.52 -15.22
C THR A 25 -5.00 -44.84 -16.70
N ALA A 26 -3.77 -44.97 -17.17
CA ALA A 26 -3.53 -45.47 -18.51
C ALA A 26 -3.64 -47.01 -18.51
N PRO A 27 -4.21 -47.64 -19.55
CA PRO A 27 -4.42 -49.09 -19.59
C PRO A 27 -3.11 -49.89 -19.37
N PRO A 28 -3.11 -51.04 -18.68
CA PRO A 28 -1.88 -51.77 -18.38
C PRO A 28 -1.17 -52.27 -19.65
N ARG A 29 0.16 -52.16 -19.70
CA ARG A 29 0.98 -52.67 -20.81
C ARG A 29 1.09 -54.19 -20.68
N ARG A 30 0.62 -54.96 -21.68
CA ARG A 30 0.84 -56.42 -21.74
C ARG A 30 2.24 -56.68 -22.33
N GLY A 31 3.10 -57.41 -21.61
CA GLY A 31 4.43 -57.85 -22.07
C GLY A 31 5.63 -57.11 -21.45
N ARG A 32 6.85 -57.53 -21.81
CA ARG A 32 8.11 -56.98 -21.29
C ARG A 32 8.35 -55.56 -21.84
N PRO A 33 8.76 -54.57 -21.01
CA PRO A 33 8.98 -53.21 -21.49
C PRO A 33 10.11 -53.17 -22.53
N PRO A 34 9.93 -52.51 -23.69
CA PRO A 34 10.99 -52.35 -24.69
C PRO A 34 12.13 -51.47 -24.16
N GLN A 35 13.36 -51.64 -24.68
CA GLN A 35 14.54 -50.87 -24.27
C GLN A 35 14.38 -49.35 -24.45
N ASN A 36 13.62 -48.92 -25.47
CA ASN A 36 13.23 -47.51 -25.70
C ASN A 36 11.70 -47.42 -25.81
N PRO A 37 10.97 -47.16 -24.72
CA PRO A 37 9.52 -47.07 -24.75
C PRO A 37 9.05 -45.78 -25.44
N LYS A 38 8.29 -45.91 -26.53
CA LYS A 38 7.56 -44.77 -27.13
C LYS A 38 6.58 -44.16 -26.10
N PRO A 39 6.40 -42.82 -26.09
CA PRO A 39 5.43 -42.14 -25.23
C PRO A 39 4.00 -42.68 -25.43
N ARG A 40 3.19 -42.68 -24.37
CA ARG A 40 1.81 -43.17 -24.37
C ARG A 40 0.82 -41.99 -24.43
N THR A 41 -0.38 -42.16 -24.97
CA THR A 41 -1.41 -41.11 -24.88
C THR A 41 -1.75 -40.79 -23.43
N HIS A 42 -1.78 -39.50 -23.10
CA HIS A 42 -2.09 -39.01 -21.76
C HIS A 42 -3.57 -39.28 -21.42
N PRO A 43 -3.88 -40.01 -20.34
CA PRO A 43 -5.22 -40.58 -20.13
C PRO A 43 -6.29 -39.54 -19.76
N PHE A 44 -5.90 -38.35 -19.29
CA PHE A 44 -6.80 -37.25 -18.96
C PHE A 44 -6.42 -35.91 -19.61
N ALA A 45 -5.68 -35.94 -20.73
CA ALA A 45 -5.52 -34.77 -21.58
C ALA A 45 -6.75 -34.62 -22.48
N LEU A 46 -7.24 -33.39 -22.61
CA LEU A 46 -8.38 -33.08 -23.47
C LEU A 46 -7.97 -33.22 -24.95
N PRO A 47 -8.77 -33.92 -25.78
CA PRO A 47 -8.67 -33.89 -27.23
C PRO A 47 -8.65 -32.48 -27.82
N ALA A 48 -7.94 -32.30 -28.94
CA ALA A 48 -7.72 -30.98 -29.53
C ALA A 48 -9.00 -30.34 -30.11
N ASP A 49 -9.97 -31.13 -30.57
CA ASP A 49 -11.25 -30.64 -31.08
C ASP A 49 -12.07 -29.93 -30.00
N MET A 50 -12.22 -30.57 -28.83
CA MET A 50 -12.89 -29.97 -27.67
C MET A 50 -12.09 -28.78 -27.12
N LEU A 51 -10.75 -28.84 -27.16
CA LEU A 51 -9.91 -27.73 -26.74
C LEU A 51 -10.08 -26.50 -27.64
N SER A 52 -10.20 -26.69 -28.96
CA SER A 52 -10.45 -25.60 -29.92
C SER A 52 -11.78 -24.91 -29.62
N GLU A 53 -12.84 -25.69 -29.38
CA GLU A 53 -14.17 -25.15 -29.05
C GLU A 53 -14.13 -24.29 -27.78
N ILE A 54 -13.40 -24.72 -26.75
CA ILE A 54 -13.23 -23.95 -25.51
C ILE A 54 -12.48 -22.65 -25.76
N VAL A 55 -11.36 -22.69 -26.50
CA VAL A 55 -10.54 -21.51 -26.72
C VAL A 55 -11.25 -20.49 -27.60
N GLU A 56 -11.91 -20.93 -28.67
CA GLU A 56 -12.67 -20.05 -29.56
C GLU A 56 -13.89 -19.44 -28.86
N SER A 57 -14.64 -20.23 -28.07
CA SER A 57 -15.85 -19.73 -27.39
C SER A 57 -15.55 -18.86 -26.17
N THR A 58 -14.40 -19.04 -25.52
CA THR A 58 -14.07 -18.36 -24.26
C THR A 58 -13.12 -17.18 -24.44
N PHE A 59 -12.18 -17.28 -25.38
CA PHE A 59 -11.12 -16.28 -25.58
C PHE A 59 -11.15 -15.63 -26.96
N GLU A 60 -12.08 -16.01 -27.85
CA GLU A 60 -12.25 -15.43 -29.20
C GLU A 60 -10.99 -15.53 -30.09
N GLN A 61 -10.08 -16.45 -29.79
CA GLN A 61 -8.85 -16.68 -30.56
C GLN A 61 -8.90 -18.01 -31.32
N THR A 62 -8.46 -18.01 -32.58
CA THR A 62 -8.42 -19.21 -33.43
C THR A 62 -7.01 -19.80 -33.46
N PRO A 63 -6.83 -21.11 -33.22
CA PRO A 63 -5.52 -21.74 -33.31
C PRO A 63 -5.02 -21.81 -34.76
N SER A 64 -3.71 -21.71 -34.95
CA SER A 64 -3.03 -21.86 -36.24
C SER A 64 -3.03 -23.31 -36.74
N GLY A 65 -3.12 -24.27 -35.81
CA GLY A 65 -3.20 -25.69 -36.13
C GLY A 65 -3.37 -26.60 -34.92
N ILE A 66 -3.42 -27.90 -35.17
CA ILE A 66 -3.49 -28.95 -34.15
C ILE A 66 -2.23 -29.83 -34.26
N GLY A 67 -1.64 -30.17 -33.13
CA GLY A 67 -0.46 -31.02 -33.03
C GLY A 67 -0.56 -32.08 -31.93
N THR A 68 0.45 -32.93 -31.87
CA THR A 68 0.66 -33.87 -30.77
C THR A 68 2.09 -33.74 -30.28
N MET A 69 2.29 -33.56 -28.97
CA MET A 69 3.63 -33.42 -28.41
C MET A 69 3.91 -34.40 -27.27
N PRO A 70 5.12 -34.96 -27.20
CA PRO A 70 5.55 -35.80 -26.10
C PRO A 70 6.04 -34.94 -24.92
N LEU A 71 5.38 -35.07 -23.77
CA LEU A 71 5.73 -34.43 -22.51
C LEU A 71 6.28 -35.43 -21.50
N LEU A 72 7.30 -35.02 -20.75
CA LEU A 72 7.93 -35.75 -19.68
C LEU A 72 7.28 -35.33 -18.35
N LEU A 73 6.37 -36.16 -17.83
CA LEU A 73 5.55 -35.82 -16.67
C LEU A 73 5.81 -36.76 -15.48
N PRO A 74 5.73 -36.25 -14.23
CA PRO A 74 5.77 -37.07 -13.03
C PRO A 74 4.72 -38.18 -13.09
N SER A 75 5.14 -39.44 -12.94
CA SER A 75 4.27 -40.58 -13.17
C SER A 75 4.43 -41.67 -12.11
N THR A 76 3.33 -42.36 -11.84
CA THR A 76 3.28 -43.59 -11.04
C THR A 76 3.24 -44.82 -11.98
N GLN A 77 3.19 -46.03 -11.42
CA GLN A 77 2.95 -47.24 -12.21
C GLN A 77 1.57 -47.24 -12.91
N ARG A 78 0.63 -46.42 -12.46
CA ARG A 78 -0.76 -46.38 -12.95
C ARG A 78 -1.03 -45.29 -13.99
N GLY A 79 -0.22 -44.23 -14.04
CA GLY A 79 -0.44 -43.09 -14.96
C GLY A 79 0.37 -41.84 -14.60
N PRO A 80 0.21 -40.74 -15.36
CA PRO A 80 0.77 -39.44 -14.98
C PRO A 80 0.05 -38.90 -13.75
N LEU A 81 0.76 -38.11 -12.94
CA LEU A 81 0.14 -37.37 -11.84
C LEU A 81 -0.63 -36.16 -12.38
N PRO A 82 -1.85 -35.88 -11.87
CA PRO A 82 -2.59 -34.69 -12.26
C PRO A 82 -1.87 -33.43 -11.80
N SER A 83 -2.06 -32.32 -12.53
CA SER A 83 -1.53 -31.03 -12.08
C SER A 83 -2.18 -30.61 -10.74
N PRO A 84 -1.49 -29.80 -9.90
CA PRO A 84 -2.04 -29.34 -8.62
C PRO A 84 -3.34 -28.55 -8.73
N TRP A 85 -3.67 -28.08 -9.93
CA TRP A 85 -4.83 -27.26 -10.23
C TRP A 85 -6.05 -28.10 -10.65
N LEU A 86 -5.87 -29.40 -10.90
CA LEU A 86 -6.95 -30.28 -11.36
C LEU A 86 -7.72 -30.85 -10.18
N VAL A 87 -8.86 -30.25 -9.86
CA VAL A 87 -9.75 -30.72 -8.78
C VAL A 87 -10.58 -31.92 -9.24
N ARG A 88 -10.56 -33.01 -8.46
CA ARG A 88 -11.34 -34.24 -8.70
C ARG A 88 -11.90 -34.77 -7.39
N GLU A 89 -13.06 -35.45 -7.46
CA GLU A 89 -13.74 -36.04 -6.30
C GLU A 89 -13.13 -37.38 -5.84
N GLU A 90 -12.52 -38.14 -6.75
CA GLU A 90 -11.87 -39.40 -6.43
C GLU A 90 -10.49 -39.14 -5.79
N GLU A 91 -10.26 -39.71 -4.60
CA GLU A 91 -8.96 -39.72 -3.92
C GLU A 91 -7.91 -40.37 -4.84
N CYS A 92 -7.16 -39.54 -5.56
CA CYS A 92 -5.91 -39.96 -6.15
C CYS A 92 -5.00 -40.31 -4.99
N ASP A 93 -4.71 -41.59 -4.81
CA ASP A 93 -3.63 -42.08 -3.96
C ASP A 93 -2.38 -41.27 -4.36
N HIS A 94 -2.04 -40.25 -3.57
CA HIS A 94 -0.96 -39.29 -3.83
C HIS A 94 0.40 -39.98 -3.61
N GLY A 95 0.59 -41.15 -4.19
CA GLY A 95 1.86 -41.83 -4.26
C GLY A 95 2.87 -40.88 -4.87
N LYS A 96 4.00 -40.71 -4.19
CA LYS A 96 5.12 -39.94 -4.73
C LYS A 96 5.44 -40.43 -6.14
N ALA A 97 5.65 -39.51 -7.07
CA ALA A 97 6.06 -39.83 -8.43
C ALA A 97 7.25 -40.80 -8.39
N THR A 98 7.09 -41.96 -9.02
CA THR A 98 8.16 -42.99 -9.02
C THR A 98 9.25 -42.68 -10.04
N ALA A 99 8.89 -42.02 -11.14
CA ALA A 99 9.80 -41.56 -12.18
C ALA A 99 9.11 -40.52 -13.07
N LEU A 100 9.89 -39.85 -13.91
CA LEU A 100 9.38 -39.10 -15.06
C LEU A 100 9.12 -40.08 -16.22
N ALA A 101 7.94 -39.99 -16.85
CA ALA A 101 7.59 -40.82 -18.01
C ALA A 101 7.03 -39.96 -19.16
N GLY A 102 7.24 -40.43 -20.39
CA GLY A 102 6.79 -39.73 -21.60
C GLY A 102 5.32 -40.00 -21.93
N TRP A 103 4.57 -38.92 -22.13
CA TRP A 103 3.15 -38.93 -22.48
C TRP A 103 2.88 -38.03 -23.69
N ASN A 104 2.13 -38.52 -24.68
CA ASN A 104 1.65 -37.71 -25.79
C ASN A 104 0.37 -36.98 -25.37
N VAL A 105 0.38 -35.66 -25.53
CA VAL A 105 -0.78 -34.79 -25.38
C VAL A 105 -1.13 -34.18 -26.74
N GLU A 106 -2.42 -34.02 -27.00
CA GLU A 106 -2.89 -33.23 -28.14
C GLU A 106 -2.86 -31.75 -27.76
N THR A 107 -2.41 -30.90 -28.68
CA THR A 107 -2.20 -29.47 -28.46
C THR A 107 -2.80 -28.64 -29.57
N LEU A 108 -3.31 -27.47 -29.21
CA LEU A 108 -3.51 -26.38 -30.15
C LEU A 108 -2.21 -25.62 -30.34
N ILE A 109 -1.88 -25.28 -31.58
CA ILE A 109 -0.68 -24.54 -31.96
C ILE A 109 -1.11 -23.11 -32.29
N PHE A 110 -0.40 -22.15 -31.72
CA PHE A 110 -0.60 -20.72 -31.96
C PHE A 110 0.69 -20.12 -32.49
N ASP A 111 0.57 -19.41 -33.62
CA ASP A 111 1.62 -18.52 -34.10
C ASP A 111 1.95 -17.48 -33.02
N PRO A 112 3.20 -17.01 -32.92
CA PRO A 112 3.65 -16.14 -31.83
C PRO A 112 2.81 -14.87 -31.64
N GLY A 113 2.29 -14.30 -32.72
CA GLY A 113 1.43 -13.12 -32.65
C GLY A 113 0.07 -13.43 -32.04
N VAL A 114 -0.61 -14.48 -32.51
CA VAL A 114 -1.91 -14.90 -31.95
C VAL A 114 -1.74 -15.39 -30.51
N ALA A 115 -0.63 -16.06 -30.21
CA ALA A 115 -0.27 -16.46 -28.85
C ALA A 115 -0.07 -15.25 -27.93
N PHE A 116 0.57 -14.19 -28.43
CA PHE A 116 0.79 -12.96 -27.69
C PHE A 116 -0.54 -12.26 -27.36
N ASP A 117 -1.41 -12.12 -28.36
CA ASP A 117 -2.76 -11.56 -28.20
C ASP A 117 -3.57 -12.39 -27.18
N LEU A 118 -3.61 -13.72 -27.37
CA LEU A 118 -4.27 -14.65 -26.45
C LEU A 118 -3.80 -14.48 -25.01
N LEU A 119 -2.48 -14.43 -24.77
CA LEU A 119 -1.91 -14.34 -23.43
C LEU A 119 -2.18 -13.01 -22.74
N LEU A 120 -2.24 -11.91 -23.51
CA LEU A 120 -2.57 -10.57 -22.99
C LEU A 120 -4.07 -10.39 -22.76
N ASP A 121 -4.91 -11.07 -23.55
CA ASP A 121 -6.38 -11.04 -23.42
C ASP A 121 -6.91 -11.97 -22.31
N LEU A 122 -6.06 -12.78 -21.69
CA LEU A 122 -6.48 -13.66 -20.59
C LEU A 122 -7.03 -12.83 -19.42
N PRO A 123 -8.22 -13.17 -18.90
CA PRO A 123 -8.80 -12.45 -17.77
C PRO A 123 -7.98 -12.68 -16.49
N ALA A 124 -7.92 -11.66 -15.62
CA ALA A 124 -7.21 -11.75 -14.34
C ALA A 124 -7.74 -12.86 -13.41
N SER A 125 -8.97 -13.32 -13.64
CA SER A 125 -9.58 -14.48 -12.96
C SER A 125 -10.09 -15.46 -14.01
N PRO A 126 -9.80 -16.77 -13.87
CA PRO A 126 -10.17 -17.74 -14.89
C PRO A 126 -11.70 -17.92 -14.94
N PRO A 127 -12.28 -18.16 -16.14
CA PRO A 127 -13.71 -18.43 -16.31
C PRO A 127 -14.17 -19.67 -15.55
N HIS A 128 -15.47 -19.73 -15.21
CA HIS A 128 -16.03 -20.84 -14.45
C HIS A 128 -15.77 -22.20 -15.13
N GLY A 129 -15.24 -23.16 -14.36
CA GLY A 129 -14.91 -24.50 -14.86
C GLY A 129 -13.53 -24.63 -15.53
N ILE A 130 -12.82 -23.52 -15.77
CA ILE A 130 -11.45 -23.48 -16.30
C ILE A 130 -10.50 -23.00 -15.20
N ALA A 131 -9.30 -23.57 -15.12
CA ALA A 131 -8.21 -23.03 -14.32
C ALA A 131 -6.97 -22.82 -15.18
N PHE A 132 -6.23 -21.74 -14.91
CA PHE A 132 -4.96 -21.48 -15.55
C PHE A 132 -3.84 -22.15 -14.77
N GLY A 133 -3.21 -23.16 -15.38
CA GLY A 133 -2.05 -23.84 -14.82
C GLY A 133 -0.85 -22.89 -14.69
N SER A 134 0.12 -23.29 -13.87
CA SER A 134 1.30 -22.45 -13.59
C SER A 134 2.11 -22.10 -14.83
N SER A 135 2.12 -22.97 -15.85
CA SER A 135 2.82 -22.68 -17.12
C SER A 135 2.12 -21.61 -17.95
N LEU A 136 0.78 -21.59 -18.00
CA LEU A 136 0.03 -20.56 -18.71
C LEU A 136 0.24 -19.18 -18.07
N ARG A 137 0.10 -19.11 -16.74
CA ARG A 137 0.34 -17.86 -15.99
C ARG A 137 1.76 -17.33 -16.17
N PHE A 138 2.75 -18.24 -16.19
CA PHE A 138 4.14 -17.86 -16.43
C PHE A 138 4.33 -17.20 -17.81
N TRP A 139 3.73 -17.76 -18.87
CA TRP A 139 3.82 -17.16 -20.20
C TRP A 139 3.03 -15.85 -20.32
N THR A 140 1.95 -15.66 -19.55
CA THR A 140 1.28 -14.35 -19.41
C THR A 140 2.23 -13.29 -18.84
N GLU A 141 2.94 -13.59 -17.75
CA GLU A 141 3.94 -12.67 -17.18
C GLU A 141 5.09 -12.38 -18.16
N ALA A 142 5.55 -13.39 -18.90
CA ALA A 142 6.55 -13.20 -19.94
C ALA A 142 6.03 -12.31 -21.09
N SER A 143 4.76 -12.42 -21.47
CA SER A 143 4.13 -11.53 -22.47
C SER A 143 4.04 -10.09 -21.96
N LEU A 144 3.69 -9.88 -20.70
CA LEU A 144 3.68 -8.54 -20.10
C LEU A 144 5.08 -7.92 -20.10
N PHE A 145 6.13 -8.72 -19.86
CA PHE A 145 7.50 -8.26 -19.97
C PHE A 145 7.90 -7.92 -21.41
N SER A 146 7.54 -8.73 -22.41
CA SER A 146 7.71 -8.36 -23.83
C SER A 146 7.00 -7.05 -24.17
N LEU A 147 5.78 -6.85 -23.69
CA LEU A 147 5.02 -5.62 -23.91
C LEU A 147 5.70 -4.41 -23.28
N ALA A 148 6.25 -4.54 -22.07
CA ALA A 148 7.01 -3.48 -21.42
C ALA A 148 8.22 -3.05 -22.27
N LEU A 149 9.00 -4.02 -22.77
CA LEU A 149 10.15 -3.74 -23.66
C LEU A 149 9.72 -3.05 -24.95
N ILE A 150 8.57 -3.43 -25.52
CA ILE A 150 8.00 -2.78 -26.70
C ILE A 150 7.58 -1.33 -26.39
N THR A 151 6.89 -1.10 -25.27
CA THR A 151 6.41 0.24 -24.88
C THR A 151 7.55 1.20 -24.54
N GLU A 152 8.68 0.66 -24.08
CA GLU A 152 9.92 1.42 -23.83
C GLU A 152 10.81 1.52 -25.09
N GLU A 153 10.32 1.07 -26.25
CA GLU A 153 11.04 1.11 -27.53
C GLU A 153 12.39 0.35 -27.52
N GLN A 154 12.52 -0.65 -26.65
CA GLN A 154 13.76 -1.42 -26.45
C GLN A 154 13.87 -2.61 -27.41
N PHE A 155 13.93 -2.36 -28.72
CA PHE A 155 14.14 -3.42 -29.72
C PHE A 155 14.96 -2.92 -30.92
N VAL A 156 15.68 -3.84 -31.57
CA VAL A 156 16.59 -3.53 -32.68
C VAL A 156 16.44 -4.53 -33.84
N PRO A 157 16.67 -4.09 -35.09
CA PRO A 157 16.64 -4.98 -36.24
C PRO A 157 17.96 -5.77 -36.35
N THR A 158 17.88 -7.08 -36.58
CA THR A 158 19.02 -7.96 -36.73
C THR A 158 18.79 -9.04 -37.80
N ILE A 159 19.82 -9.85 -38.07
CA ILE A 159 19.77 -11.00 -38.98
C ILE A 159 20.05 -12.26 -38.18
N ARG A 160 19.13 -13.23 -38.27
CA ARG A 160 19.28 -14.55 -37.65
C ARG A 160 19.04 -15.62 -38.71
N GLU A 161 19.98 -16.52 -38.92
CA GLU A 161 19.84 -17.64 -39.87
C GLU A 161 19.41 -17.21 -41.30
N ASN A 162 19.95 -16.09 -41.80
CA ASN A 162 19.60 -15.44 -43.09
C ASN A 162 18.19 -14.83 -43.17
N VAL A 163 17.59 -14.54 -42.03
CA VAL A 163 16.25 -13.97 -41.91
C VAL A 163 16.34 -12.63 -41.17
N ALA A 164 15.63 -11.62 -41.65
CA ALA A 164 15.55 -10.31 -41.01
C ALA A 164 14.49 -10.31 -39.90
N VAL A 165 14.90 -10.02 -38.67
CA VAL A 165 14.05 -10.09 -37.48
C VAL A 165 14.26 -8.88 -36.57
N TRP A 166 13.23 -8.48 -35.85
CA TRP A 166 13.38 -7.60 -34.70
C TRP A 166 13.72 -8.41 -33.46
N THR A 167 14.51 -7.85 -32.57
CA THR A 167 15.02 -8.55 -31.39
C THR A 167 15.02 -7.60 -30.21
N ALA A 168 14.62 -8.09 -29.04
CA ALA A 168 14.51 -7.26 -27.86
C ALA A 168 15.90 -6.90 -27.32
N VAL A 169 16.08 -5.65 -26.90
CA VAL A 169 17.27 -5.20 -26.17
C VAL A 169 16.98 -5.37 -24.70
N ILE A 170 17.67 -6.29 -24.03
CA ILE A 170 17.53 -6.49 -22.57
C ILE A 170 18.81 -5.95 -21.94
N ALA A 171 18.73 -4.80 -21.29
CA ALA A 171 19.87 -4.10 -20.70
C ALA A 171 19.56 -3.60 -19.27
N GLY A 172 20.60 -3.19 -18.53
CA GLY A 172 20.43 -2.63 -17.19
C GLY A 172 19.66 -3.55 -16.22
N ALA A 173 18.64 -2.99 -15.55
CA ALA A 173 17.80 -3.71 -14.59
C ALA A 173 16.95 -4.83 -15.23
N ASP A 174 16.65 -4.75 -16.52
CA ASP A 174 15.85 -5.76 -17.22
C ASP A 174 16.58 -7.09 -17.38
N VAL A 175 17.92 -7.09 -17.30
CA VAL A 175 18.73 -8.32 -17.25
C VAL A 175 18.39 -9.14 -16.01
N GLU A 176 18.26 -8.48 -14.84
CA GLU A 176 17.89 -9.15 -13.60
C GLU A 176 16.44 -9.64 -13.62
N ARG A 177 15.53 -8.87 -14.23
CA ARG A 177 14.12 -9.28 -14.43
C ARG A 177 14.03 -10.52 -15.31
N ALA A 178 14.76 -10.55 -16.43
CA ALA A 178 14.82 -11.71 -17.33
C ALA A 178 15.45 -12.93 -16.65
N HIS A 179 16.46 -12.75 -15.80
CA HIS A 179 17.04 -13.82 -14.98
C HIS A 179 16.06 -14.34 -13.93
N THR A 180 15.35 -13.45 -13.24
CA THR A 180 14.33 -13.81 -12.25
C THR A 180 13.21 -14.64 -12.89
N LEU A 181 12.73 -14.23 -14.07
CA LEU A 181 11.76 -15.01 -14.85
C LEU A 181 12.34 -16.39 -15.25
N ALA A 182 13.61 -16.46 -15.66
CA ALA A 182 14.27 -17.73 -15.99
C ALA A 182 14.37 -18.68 -14.81
N ASP A 183 14.72 -18.15 -13.63
CA ASP A 183 14.91 -18.92 -12.41
C ASP A 183 13.55 -19.36 -11.81
N ALA A 184 12.50 -18.55 -11.97
CA ALA A 184 11.14 -18.86 -11.54
C ALA A 184 10.36 -19.78 -12.51
N MET A 185 10.94 -20.17 -13.65
CA MET A 185 10.24 -20.95 -14.67
C MET A 185 9.69 -22.27 -14.11
N PRO A 186 8.36 -22.53 -14.21
CA PRO A 186 7.76 -23.77 -13.78
C PRO A 186 8.30 -25.00 -14.53
N ALA A 187 8.38 -26.15 -13.87
CA ALA A 187 8.86 -27.39 -14.48
C ALA A 187 8.02 -27.85 -15.69
N TYR A 188 6.71 -27.55 -15.69
CA TYR A 188 5.81 -27.86 -16.81
C TYR A 188 6.21 -27.14 -18.12
N CYS A 189 6.78 -25.92 -18.05
CA CYS A 189 7.28 -25.23 -19.23
C CYS A 189 8.47 -25.97 -19.89
N ARG A 190 9.15 -26.84 -19.13
CA ARG A 190 10.31 -27.64 -19.57
C ARG A 190 9.98 -29.11 -19.80
N ALA A 191 8.69 -29.46 -19.81
CA ALA A 191 8.26 -30.84 -19.93
C ALA A 191 8.43 -31.42 -21.35
N LEU A 192 8.67 -30.58 -22.38
CA LEU A 192 8.78 -31.05 -23.76
C LEU A 192 9.98 -32.00 -23.97
N ILE A 193 9.74 -33.16 -24.56
CA ILE A 193 10.78 -34.13 -24.93
C ILE A 193 11.36 -33.76 -26.29
N ILE A 194 12.62 -33.35 -26.32
CA ILE A 194 13.38 -33.13 -27.55
C ILE A 194 14.17 -34.41 -27.87
N GLN A 195 13.86 -35.08 -28.98
CA GLN A 195 14.64 -36.25 -29.42
C GLN A 195 15.97 -35.78 -30.01
N LYS A 196 17.10 -36.22 -29.44
CA LYS A 196 18.43 -36.14 -30.06
C LYS A 196 18.92 -37.55 -30.39
N GLU A 197 19.55 -37.74 -31.54
CA GLU A 197 20.17 -39.02 -31.91
C GLU A 197 21.11 -39.50 -30.77
N GLY A 198 20.82 -40.68 -30.22
CA GLY A 198 21.67 -41.34 -29.21
C GLY A 198 21.30 -41.13 -27.74
N SER A 199 20.32 -40.30 -27.38
CA SER A 199 19.78 -40.23 -25.99
C SER A 199 18.25 -40.13 -25.96
N PRO A 200 17.54 -41.01 -25.22
CA PRO A 200 16.08 -40.93 -25.09
C PRO A 200 15.60 -39.72 -24.26
N TYR A 201 16.50 -39.02 -23.56
CA TYR A 201 16.22 -37.82 -22.78
C TYR A 201 17.32 -36.78 -23.02
N ALA A 202 17.09 -35.82 -23.91
CA ALA A 202 18.04 -34.74 -24.17
C ALA A 202 17.99 -33.68 -23.06
N GLN A 203 19.11 -32.96 -22.84
CA GLN A 203 19.20 -31.80 -21.95
C GLN A 203 18.01 -30.86 -22.21
N ALA A 204 17.23 -30.55 -21.16
CA ALA A 204 16.16 -29.58 -21.23
C ALA A 204 16.72 -28.25 -21.78
N THR A 205 16.03 -27.66 -22.76
CA THR A 205 16.40 -26.32 -23.26
C THR A 205 16.57 -25.38 -22.08
N PRO A 206 17.71 -24.69 -21.95
CA PRO A 206 17.95 -23.82 -20.81
C PRO A 206 16.81 -22.79 -20.66
N PRO A 207 16.28 -22.54 -19.45
CA PRO A 207 15.19 -21.58 -19.23
C PRO A 207 15.45 -20.21 -19.86
N ARG A 208 16.71 -19.75 -19.75
CA ARG A 208 17.17 -18.48 -20.31
C ARG A 208 17.03 -18.42 -21.84
N TYR A 209 17.32 -19.51 -22.53
CA TYR A 209 17.13 -19.58 -23.99
C TYR A 209 15.65 -19.54 -24.36
N MET A 210 14.81 -20.28 -23.63
CA MET A 210 13.38 -20.37 -23.93
C MET A 210 12.66 -19.03 -23.75
N ILE A 211 12.96 -18.31 -22.66
CA ILE A 211 12.45 -16.95 -22.44
C ILE A 211 12.96 -16.00 -23.51
N ARG A 212 14.26 -16.03 -23.80
CA ARG A 212 14.83 -15.14 -24.81
C ARG A 212 14.20 -15.36 -26.19
N SER A 213 14.06 -16.62 -26.58
CA SER A 213 13.39 -17.03 -27.83
C SER A 213 11.94 -16.55 -27.87
N PHE A 214 11.18 -16.71 -26.78
CA PHE A 214 9.79 -16.23 -26.70
C PHE A 214 9.69 -14.70 -26.80
N ILE A 215 10.51 -13.96 -26.04
CA ILE A 215 10.52 -12.49 -26.06
C ILE A 215 10.89 -11.99 -27.45
N ASP A 216 11.99 -12.48 -28.02
CA ASP A 216 12.45 -12.04 -29.34
C ASP A 216 11.37 -12.29 -30.41
N ARG A 217 10.67 -13.42 -30.35
CA ARG A 217 9.64 -13.79 -31.33
C ARG A 217 8.34 -12.98 -31.18
N THR A 218 7.91 -12.73 -29.94
CA THR A 218 6.73 -11.89 -29.68
C THR A 218 6.97 -10.43 -30.05
N VAL A 219 8.16 -9.90 -29.75
CA VAL A 219 8.59 -8.56 -30.18
C VAL A 219 8.68 -8.47 -31.72
N ASP A 220 9.30 -9.45 -32.38
CA ASP A 220 9.39 -9.48 -33.85
C ASP A 220 8.03 -9.40 -34.52
N VAL A 221 7.09 -10.25 -34.10
CA VAL A 221 5.76 -10.29 -34.71
C VAL A 221 4.97 -9.01 -34.40
N PHE A 222 5.03 -8.50 -33.16
CA PHE A 222 4.32 -7.28 -32.79
C PHE A 222 4.80 -6.05 -33.59
N VAL A 223 6.12 -5.83 -33.65
CA VAL A 223 6.71 -4.70 -34.35
C VAL A 223 6.43 -4.81 -35.85
N ARG A 224 6.59 -6.00 -36.44
CA ARG A 224 6.33 -6.24 -37.86
C ARG A 224 4.85 -5.98 -38.22
N ARG A 225 3.89 -6.45 -37.41
CA ARG A 225 2.46 -6.13 -37.56
C ARG A 225 2.17 -4.63 -37.50
N SER A 226 2.82 -3.91 -36.60
CA SER A 226 2.67 -2.45 -36.48
C SER A 226 3.23 -1.69 -37.69
N LEU A 227 4.23 -2.27 -38.36
CA LEU A 227 4.88 -1.68 -39.53
C LEU A 227 4.24 -2.06 -40.88
N GLU A 228 3.23 -2.94 -40.93
CA GLU A 228 2.60 -3.37 -42.19
C GLU A 228 2.06 -2.21 -43.04
N SER A 229 1.63 -1.12 -42.39
CA SER A 229 1.11 0.08 -43.06
C SER A 229 2.19 1.13 -43.39
N VAL A 230 3.44 0.91 -42.95
CA VAL A 230 4.54 1.88 -43.01
C VAL A 230 5.60 1.42 -44.02
N SER A 231 5.85 2.22 -45.05
CA SER A 231 6.98 1.98 -45.96
C SER A 231 8.27 2.50 -45.34
N LEU A 232 9.13 1.60 -44.85
CA LEU A 232 10.48 1.92 -44.38
C LEU A 232 11.43 2.37 -45.52
N ILE A 233 11.04 2.12 -46.77
CA ILE A 233 11.82 2.50 -47.93
C ILE A 233 11.35 3.88 -48.42
N PRO A 234 12.26 4.87 -48.53
CA PRO A 234 11.91 6.17 -49.08
C PRO A 234 11.50 6.06 -50.57
N PRO A 235 10.54 6.87 -51.04
CA PRO A 235 10.09 6.84 -52.43
C PRO A 235 11.25 7.17 -53.38
N ARG A 236 11.59 6.22 -54.26
CA ARG A 236 12.69 6.38 -55.21
C ARG A 236 12.34 7.35 -56.34
N ARG A 237 13.30 8.21 -56.69
CA ARG A 237 13.31 8.99 -57.94
C ARG A 237 14.35 8.39 -58.90
N GLY A 238 13.93 7.73 -59.98
CA GLY A 238 14.84 7.21 -61.03
C GLY A 238 14.58 5.77 -61.48
N ARG A 239 15.49 5.21 -62.30
CA ARG A 239 15.37 3.86 -62.89
C ARG A 239 15.67 2.77 -61.86
N HIS A 240 14.79 1.77 -61.74
CA HIS A 240 14.97 0.66 -60.81
C HIS A 240 16.26 -0.13 -61.10
N PRO A 241 17.09 -0.44 -60.09
CA PRO A 241 18.27 -1.27 -60.26
C PRO A 241 17.87 -2.70 -60.62
N LYS A 242 18.70 -3.38 -61.43
CA LYS A 242 18.47 -4.79 -61.80
C LYS A 242 18.56 -5.76 -60.60
N ILE A 243 19.26 -5.35 -59.54
CA ILE A 243 19.44 -6.11 -58.30
C ILE A 243 19.15 -5.14 -57.15
N THR A 244 18.15 -5.44 -56.32
CA THR A 244 17.84 -4.64 -55.12
C THR A 244 19.02 -4.67 -54.15
N PRO A 245 19.50 -3.53 -53.64
CA PRO A 245 20.57 -3.47 -52.63
C PRO A 245 20.20 -4.21 -51.33
N MET A 246 21.21 -4.76 -50.63
CA MET A 246 21.01 -5.48 -49.36
C MET A 246 20.26 -4.69 -48.28
N PRO A 247 20.54 -3.39 -48.02
CA PRO A 247 19.79 -2.61 -47.04
C PRO A 247 18.29 -2.51 -47.37
N GLU A 248 17.93 -2.42 -48.65
CA GLU A 248 16.53 -2.36 -49.07
C GLU A 248 15.84 -3.71 -48.97
N ARG A 249 16.55 -4.80 -49.30
CA ARG A 249 16.04 -6.16 -49.05
C ARG A 249 15.81 -6.39 -47.55
N PHE A 250 16.72 -5.90 -46.72
CA PHE A 250 16.62 -5.99 -45.26
C PHE A 250 15.45 -5.19 -44.69
N LEU A 251 15.32 -3.91 -45.04
CA LEU A 251 14.20 -3.06 -44.60
C LEU A 251 12.85 -3.57 -45.11
N SER A 252 12.79 -4.01 -46.38
CA SER A 252 11.59 -4.64 -46.94
C SER A 252 11.25 -5.94 -46.23
N ALA A 253 12.26 -6.75 -45.90
CA ALA A 253 12.05 -7.98 -45.17
C ALA A 253 11.50 -7.68 -43.79
N LEU A 254 11.98 -6.66 -43.06
CA LEU A 254 11.53 -6.30 -41.69
C LEU A 254 10.10 -5.77 -41.59
N SER A 255 9.54 -5.19 -42.67
CA SER A 255 8.20 -4.57 -42.67
C SER A 255 7.12 -5.39 -43.38
N THR A 256 7.49 -6.50 -44.03
CA THR A 256 6.53 -7.38 -44.73
C THR A 256 6.19 -8.61 -43.89
N GLY A 257 5.39 -9.57 -44.37
CA GLY A 257 5.18 -10.86 -43.67
C GLY A 257 6.27 -11.90 -43.95
N ASN A 258 7.14 -11.67 -44.94
CA ASN A 258 8.19 -12.60 -45.33
C ASN A 258 9.55 -12.12 -44.79
N PRO A 259 10.15 -12.83 -43.83
CA PRO A 259 11.37 -12.37 -43.20
C PRO A 259 12.63 -12.84 -43.97
N ALA A 260 12.49 -13.65 -45.02
CA ALA A 260 13.61 -14.21 -45.78
C ALA A 260 14.37 -13.15 -46.59
N LEU A 261 15.70 -13.17 -46.47
CA LEU A 261 16.59 -12.37 -47.31
C LEU A 261 16.94 -13.18 -48.57
N ASP A 262 16.25 -12.91 -49.67
CA ASP A 262 16.57 -13.50 -50.98
C ASP A 262 17.92 -12.94 -51.48
N ALA A 263 19.05 -13.47 -51.02
CA ALA A 263 20.40 -13.08 -51.42
C ALA A 263 21.41 -14.22 -51.17
N PRO A 264 22.56 -14.24 -51.88
CA PRO A 264 23.63 -15.20 -51.59
C PRO A 264 24.10 -15.10 -50.14
N ILE A 265 24.37 -16.24 -49.50
CA ILE A 265 24.78 -16.33 -48.07
C ILE A 265 25.97 -15.42 -47.76
N GLU A 266 26.95 -15.33 -48.67
CA GLU A 266 28.12 -14.46 -48.54
C GLU A 266 27.76 -12.96 -48.47
N ALA A 267 26.75 -12.53 -49.24
CA ALA A 267 26.28 -11.14 -49.23
C ALA A 267 25.47 -10.82 -47.97
N VAL A 268 24.74 -11.81 -47.43
CA VAL A 268 24.02 -11.69 -46.16
C VAL A 268 25.01 -11.62 -45.00
N ALA A 269 26.04 -12.48 -44.97
CA ALA A 269 27.08 -12.47 -43.95
C ALA A 269 27.85 -11.13 -43.93
N ALA A 270 28.31 -10.65 -45.09
CA ALA A 270 29.02 -9.37 -45.18
C ALA A 270 28.16 -8.16 -44.78
N PHE A 271 26.84 -8.24 -44.92
CA PHE A 271 25.91 -7.22 -44.44
C PHE A 271 25.62 -7.38 -42.94
N SER A 272 25.51 -8.61 -42.45
CA SER A 272 25.39 -8.94 -41.02
C SER A 272 26.57 -8.39 -40.22
N ASP A 273 27.80 -8.58 -40.68
CA ASP A 273 29.00 -8.05 -40.00
C ASP A 273 28.96 -6.51 -39.87
N LYS A 274 28.48 -5.82 -40.92
CA LYS A 274 28.32 -4.35 -40.89
C LYS A 274 27.19 -3.93 -39.95
N LEU A 275 26.09 -4.69 -39.94
CA LEU A 275 24.95 -4.45 -39.07
C LEU A 275 25.32 -4.69 -37.60
N GLU A 276 26.03 -5.77 -37.29
CA GLU A 276 26.57 -6.05 -35.96
C GLU A 276 27.55 -4.97 -35.52
N GLY A 277 28.41 -4.47 -36.41
CA GLY A 277 29.28 -3.33 -36.12
C GLY A 277 28.51 -2.06 -35.74
N TRP A 278 27.40 -1.78 -36.43
CA TRP A 278 26.50 -0.68 -36.10
C TRP A 278 25.75 -0.91 -34.77
N LEU A 279 25.20 -2.12 -34.56
CA LEU A 279 24.50 -2.51 -33.34
C LEU A 279 25.40 -2.53 -32.11
N THR A 280 26.68 -2.90 -32.26
CA THR A 280 27.69 -2.85 -31.19
C THR A 280 27.99 -1.41 -30.77
N GLY A 281 27.77 -0.43 -31.68
CA GLY A 281 27.78 1.00 -31.36
C GLY A 281 26.60 1.44 -30.49
N LEU A 282 25.47 0.73 -30.55
CA LEU A 282 24.23 0.99 -29.80
C LEU A 282 24.11 0.18 -28.50
N GLN A 283 24.88 -0.90 -28.33
CA GLN A 283 24.89 -1.67 -27.08
C GLN A 283 25.81 -1.04 -26.04
N PRO A 284 25.35 -0.87 -24.77
CA PRO A 284 26.22 -0.44 -23.68
C PRO A 284 27.39 -1.43 -23.56
N ALA A 285 28.61 -0.89 -23.40
CA ALA A 285 29.83 -1.68 -23.36
C ALA A 285 29.70 -2.90 -22.43
N MET A 286 30.06 -4.07 -22.97
CA MET A 286 30.16 -5.37 -22.29
C MET A 286 30.29 -5.26 -20.75
N PRO A 287 29.52 -6.03 -19.95
CA PRO A 287 29.59 -6.02 -18.49
C PRO A 287 30.98 -6.28 -17.90
N SER A 288 31.95 -6.77 -18.70
CA SER A 288 33.27 -7.20 -18.21
C SER A 288 34.33 -6.11 -18.06
N ALA A 289 34.14 -4.91 -18.62
CA ALA A 289 35.10 -3.81 -18.42
C ALA A 289 34.85 -3.12 -17.06
N PRO A 290 35.85 -3.05 -16.15
CA PRO A 290 35.68 -2.49 -14.81
C PRO A 290 35.49 -0.96 -14.77
N PHE A 291 35.53 -0.30 -15.92
CA PHE A 291 35.42 1.15 -16.07
C PHE A 291 34.62 1.51 -17.33
N ARG A 292 34.05 2.72 -17.32
CA ARG A 292 33.29 3.33 -18.42
C ARG A 292 33.79 4.76 -18.67
N THR A 293 33.66 5.28 -19.88
CA THR A 293 33.92 6.70 -20.15
C THR A 293 32.83 7.58 -19.53
N CYS A 294 33.24 8.68 -18.93
CA CYS A 294 32.39 9.62 -18.21
C CYS A 294 32.59 11.04 -18.74
N PHE A 295 31.49 11.74 -19.00
CA PHE A 295 31.45 13.13 -19.41
C PHE A 295 31.09 13.99 -18.20
N ARG A 296 31.89 15.00 -17.89
CA ARG A 296 31.59 15.95 -16.82
C ARG A 296 31.36 17.32 -17.41
N LEU A 297 30.19 17.89 -17.18
CA LEU A 297 29.87 19.26 -17.59
C LEU A 297 30.12 20.19 -16.41
N ASP A 298 31.10 21.08 -16.55
CA ASP A 298 31.46 22.10 -15.57
C ASP A 298 30.89 23.46 -16.01
N ALA A 299 30.21 24.15 -15.09
CA ALA A 299 29.72 25.51 -15.30
C ALA A 299 30.88 26.52 -15.34
N PRO A 300 30.72 27.68 -16.01
CA PRO A 300 31.73 28.74 -15.99
C PRO A 300 32.06 29.15 -14.54
N PRO A 301 33.33 29.40 -14.21
CA PRO A 301 33.73 29.87 -12.89
C PRO A 301 33.10 31.24 -12.58
N ASP A 302 32.69 31.46 -11.33
CA ASP A 302 32.08 32.71 -10.89
C ASP A 302 33.08 33.87 -11.05
N PRO A 303 32.75 34.96 -11.79
CA PRO A 303 33.63 36.11 -11.94
C PRO A 303 34.10 36.71 -10.60
N ASP A 304 33.29 36.59 -9.54
CA ASP A 304 33.58 37.19 -8.23
C ASP A 304 34.55 36.36 -7.36
N LEU A 305 34.90 35.12 -7.76
CA LEU A 305 35.82 34.24 -7.03
C LEU A 305 37.29 34.33 -7.52
N GLY A 306 37.58 35.12 -8.55
CA GLY A 306 38.87 35.17 -9.22
C GLY A 306 40.02 35.92 -8.51
N GLU A 307 39.80 36.58 -7.36
CA GLU A 307 40.83 37.41 -6.70
C GLU A 307 41.49 36.80 -5.45
N TYR A 308 41.14 35.58 -5.00
CA TYR A 308 41.58 35.06 -3.68
C TYR A 308 42.42 33.79 -3.65
N GLU A 309 42.96 33.29 -4.78
CA GLU A 309 43.87 32.11 -4.78
C GLU A 309 45.32 32.45 -5.16
N ALA A 310 45.85 33.56 -4.62
CA ALA A 310 47.27 33.89 -4.70
C ALA A 310 47.87 34.24 -3.33
N MET A 311 47.71 33.38 -2.32
CA MET A 311 48.54 33.36 -1.11
C MET A 311 48.18 32.15 -0.24
N ASP A 312 49.05 31.12 -0.24
CA ASP A 312 49.66 30.54 0.98
C ASP A 312 50.14 29.09 0.81
N GLY A 313 51.40 28.87 1.23
CA GLY A 313 51.98 27.58 1.65
C GLY A 313 52.58 26.71 0.53
N GLY A 314 53.89 26.63 0.29
CA GLY A 314 55.02 26.65 1.22
C GLY A 314 55.49 25.21 1.50
N GLY A 315 56.55 24.75 0.82
CA GLY A 315 57.18 23.45 1.07
C GLY A 315 58.22 23.03 0.01
N GLU A 316 59.48 23.26 0.34
CA GLU A 316 60.74 23.16 -0.43
C GLU A 316 61.16 21.76 -0.94
N TYR A 317 61.55 21.74 -2.23
CA TYR A 317 62.83 21.29 -2.83
C TYR A 317 63.36 19.85 -2.61
N ASP A 318 63.56 19.16 -3.75
CA ASP A 318 64.91 18.74 -4.16
C ASP A 318 64.98 18.67 -5.70
N ALA A 319 66.02 19.30 -6.24
CA ALA A 319 66.27 19.50 -7.66
C ALA A 319 67.50 18.71 -8.09
N GLU A 320 67.44 18.06 -9.26
CA GLU A 320 68.62 17.82 -10.10
C GLU A 320 68.25 17.76 -11.59
N ASN A 321 68.87 18.68 -12.35
CA ASN A 321 69.25 18.67 -13.78
C ASN A 321 68.22 18.21 -14.83
N GLY A 322 67.79 18.96 -15.84
CA GLY A 322 68.35 20.13 -16.53
C GLY A 322 68.22 19.93 -18.04
N GLY A 323 67.52 20.83 -18.74
CA GLY A 323 67.70 21.07 -20.19
C GLY A 323 66.49 20.92 -21.11
N GLY A 324 66.10 22.04 -21.74
CA GLY A 324 65.52 22.08 -23.10
C GLY A 324 64.02 22.40 -23.18
N GLY A 325 63.67 23.67 -23.36
CA GLY A 325 62.30 24.13 -23.52
C GLY A 325 61.71 23.94 -24.93
N THR A 326 60.38 24.13 -25.03
CA THR A 326 59.70 24.97 -26.03
C THR A 326 58.19 25.07 -25.71
N ARG A 327 57.74 26.32 -25.49
CA ARG A 327 56.43 26.91 -25.83
C ARG A 327 55.16 26.12 -25.46
N ASP A 328 54.62 26.39 -24.28
CA ASP A 328 53.17 26.34 -24.06
C ASP A 328 52.58 27.69 -24.52
N SER A 329 51.64 27.61 -25.46
CA SER A 329 50.81 28.73 -25.87
C SER A 329 49.64 28.85 -24.90
N ASP A 330 49.64 29.93 -24.12
CA ASP A 330 48.46 30.42 -23.40
C ASP A 330 47.26 30.51 -24.34
N ARG A 331 46.18 29.77 -24.02
CA ARG A 331 44.82 30.10 -24.48
C ARG A 331 44.15 30.82 -23.32
N GLU A 332 43.90 32.11 -23.48
CA GLU A 332 42.97 32.88 -22.65
C GLU A 332 41.65 32.09 -22.55
N ARG A 333 41.30 31.62 -21.35
CA ARG A 333 40.00 30.98 -21.11
C ARG A 333 38.94 32.08 -21.08
N ASP A 334 37.98 32.01 -21.99
CA ASP A 334 36.79 32.86 -21.96
C ASP A 334 35.96 32.53 -20.70
N TRP A 335 35.84 33.49 -19.77
CA TRP A 335 35.25 33.30 -18.44
C TRP A 335 33.72 33.05 -18.45
N ASN A 336 33.12 32.95 -19.63
CA ASN A 336 31.67 32.80 -19.82
C ASN A 336 31.28 31.50 -20.57
N MET A 337 32.24 30.59 -20.77
CA MET A 337 32.05 29.34 -21.49
C MET A 337 31.92 28.15 -20.54
N TRP A 338 30.98 27.26 -20.84
CA TRP A 338 30.83 25.97 -20.16
C TRP A 338 31.89 25.01 -20.69
N SER A 339 32.37 24.06 -19.87
CA SER A 339 33.36 23.08 -20.32
C SER A 339 32.87 21.65 -20.13
N LEU A 340 33.04 20.82 -21.16
CA LEU A 340 32.74 19.39 -21.10
C LEU A 340 34.06 18.61 -21.08
N GLY A 341 34.38 18.01 -19.95
CA GLY A 341 35.60 17.22 -19.75
C GLY A 341 35.40 15.72 -19.91
N PHE A 342 36.43 15.01 -20.37
CA PHE A 342 36.43 13.56 -20.58
C PHE A 342 37.19 12.82 -19.47
N PHE A 343 36.57 11.76 -18.93
CA PHE A 343 37.10 10.97 -17.82
C PHE A 343 36.89 9.47 -18.05
N LEU A 344 37.68 8.63 -17.39
CA LEU A 344 37.35 7.22 -17.15
C LEU A 344 36.84 7.06 -15.72
N GLN A 345 35.66 6.47 -15.56
CA GLN A 345 34.99 6.23 -14.28
C GLN A 345 34.93 4.74 -13.98
N ALA A 346 35.20 4.33 -12.74
CA ALA A 346 35.07 2.93 -12.34
C ALA A 346 33.59 2.53 -12.14
N LYS A 347 33.20 1.31 -12.57
CA LYS A 347 31.81 0.83 -12.44
C LYS A 347 31.43 0.47 -11.00
N ASP A 348 32.38 0.01 -10.21
CA ASP A 348 32.20 -0.40 -8.81
C ASP A 348 32.25 0.76 -7.81
N ASP A 349 32.87 1.88 -8.22
CA ASP A 349 32.93 3.11 -7.44
C ASP A 349 32.81 4.33 -8.37
N PRO A 350 31.60 4.86 -8.55
CA PRO A 350 31.34 6.01 -9.42
C PRO A 350 32.08 7.29 -9.02
N SER A 351 32.61 7.39 -7.79
CA SER A 351 33.35 8.57 -7.32
C SER A 351 34.78 8.64 -7.87
N LEU A 352 35.31 7.51 -8.37
CA LEU A 352 36.67 7.42 -8.87
C LEU A 352 36.74 7.80 -10.36
N LEU A 353 37.26 9.00 -10.63
CA LEU A 353 37.42 9.58 -11.97
C LEU A 353 38.90 9.75 -12.32
N ILE A 354 39.28 9.27 -13.51
CA ILE A 354 40.62 9.44 -14.08
C ILE A 354 40.49 10.42 -15.25
N PRO A 355 41.06 11.63 -15.15
CA PRO A 355 40.99 12.59 -16.24
C PRO A 355 41.69 12.08 -17.50
N ALA A 356 41.15 12.42 -18.68
CA ALA A 356 41.69 12.01 -19.98
C ALA A 356 43.18 12.39 -20.15
N ASP A 357 43.63 13.52 -19.59
CA ASP A 357 45.03 13.95 -19.67
C ASP A 357 46.01 12.91 -19.08
N LYS A 358 45.65 12.29 -17.95
CA LYS A 358 46.41 11.21 -17.31
C LYS A 358 46.35 9.92 -18.13
N VAL A 359 45.21 9.64 -18.76
CA VAL A 359 45.06 8.49 -19.66
C VAL A 359 46.02 8.61 -20.85
N TRP A 360 46.08 9.77 -21.52
CA TRP A 360 46.97 10.01 -22.67
C TRP A 360 48.45 10.08 -22.32
N LYS A 361 48.80 10.41 -21.06
CA LYS A 361 50.19 10.43 -20.56
C LYS A 361 50.74 9.05 -20.19
N THR A 362 49.88 8.03 -20.14
CA THR A 362 50.28 6.66 -19.76
C THR A 362 51.13 6.01 -20.86
N ARG A 363 52.30 5.48 -20.50
CA ARG A 363 53.24 4.82 -21.43
C ARG A 363 53.13 3.29 -21.44
N SER A 364 52.37 2.70 -20.51
CA SER A 364 52.17 1.25 -20.37
C SER A 364 50.76 0.83 -20.80
N GLU A 365 50.61 -0.40 -21.30
CA GLU A 365 49.30 -1.03 -21.60
C GLU A 365 48.41 -1.17 -20.35
N THR A 366 48.92 -0.91 -19.15
CA THR A 366 48.14 -0.91 -17.92
C THR A 366 48.40 0.38 -17.12
N LEU A 367 47.34 1.14 -16.84
CA LEU A 367 47.36 2.25 -15.89
C LEU A 367 46.99 1.73 -14.50
N THR A 368 47.74 2.13 -13.46
CA THR A 368 47.37 1.81 -12.07
C THR A 368 46.96 3.08 -11.33
N PHE A 369 45.72 3.14 -10.84
CA PHE A 369 45.21 4.29 -10.08
C PHE A 369 44.51 3.80 -8.81
N LEU A 370 44.89 4.35 -7.65
CA LEU A 370 44.36 3.97 -6.33
C LEU A 370 44.22 2.44 -6.12
N LYS A 371 45.27 1.68 -6.48
CA LYS A 371 45.37 0.19 -6.40
C LYS A 371 44.57 -0.61 -7.45
N ARG A 372 43.88 0.02 -8.40
CA ARG A 372 43.18 -0.64 -9.52
C ARG A 372 44.01 -0.61 -10.79
N LYS A 373 43.98 -1.70 -11.58
CA LYS A 373 44.71 -1.84 -12.86
C LYS A 373 43.75 -1.74 -14.04
N PHE A 374 43.99 -0.78 -14.93
CA PHE A 374 43.19 -0.48 -16.12
C PHE A 374 43.99 -0.90 -17.35
N LYS A 375 43.56 -1.93 -18.07
CA LYS A 375 44.24 -2.35 -19.31
C LYS A 375 43.76 -1.50 -20.49
N ASN A 376 44.67 -1.12 -21.37
CA ASN A 376 44.46 -0.34 -22.59
C ASN A 376 43.52 0.87 -22.43
N PRO A 377 43.76 1.76 -21.44
CA PRO A 377 42.83 2.85 -21.14
C PRO A 377 42.70 3.88 -22.28
N GLN A 378 43.74 4.03 -23.12
CA GLN A 378 43.74 4.93 -24.27
C GLN A 378 42.84 4.42 -25.40
N GLU A 379 42.92 3.13 -25.73
CA GLU A 379 42.09 2.50 -26.76
C GLU A 379 40.62 2.53 -26.35
N GLN A 380 40.33 2.25 -25.08
CA GLN A 380 38.97 2.31 -24.54
C GLN A 380 38.40 3.73 -24.61
N LEU A 381 39.15 4.74 -24.14
CA LEU A 381 38.69 6.13 -24.15
C LEU A 381 38.48 6.63 -25.60
N LEU A 382 39.37 6.29 -26.54
CA LEU A 382 39.22 6.68 -27.94
C LEU A 382 38.02 6.01 -28.61
N ALA A 383 37.82 4.71 -28.38
CA ALA A 383 36.66 3.97 -28.89
C ALA A 383 35.35 4.52 -28.32
N ASP A 384 35.33 4.86 -27.03
CA ASP A 384 34.17 5.43 -26.35
C ASP A 384 33.84 6.84 -26.85
N LEU A 385 34.84 7.70 -27.06
CA LEU A 385 34.63 9.04 -27.62
C LEU A 385 34.13 8.99 -29.07
N GLY A 386 34.61 8.04 -29.88
CA GLY A 386 34.11 7.81 -31.24
C GLY A 386 32.67 7.27 -31.28
N ARG A 387 32.22 6.56 -30.24
CA ARG A 387 30.81 6.17 -30.08
C ARG A 387 29.96 7.36 -29.62
N ALA A 388 30.42 8.08 -28.60
CA ALA A 388 29.71 9.24 -28.07
C ALA A 388 29.53 10.37 -29.10
N SER A 389 30.45 10.52 -30.06
CA SER A 389 30.29 11.50 -31.16
C SER A 389 29.13 11.20 -32.11
N GLN A 390 28.63 9.97 -32.16
CA GLN A 390 27.43 9.63 -32.93
C GLN A 390 26.16 10.15 -32.25
N THR A 391 26.13 10.14 -30.91
CA THR A 391 25.02 10.65 -30.09
C THR A 391 25.10 12.17 -29.92
N TYR A 392 26.29 12.72 -29.68
CA TYR A 392 26.54 14.15 -29.53
C TYR A 392 27.63 14.62 -30.52
N PRO A 393 27.25 15.06 -31.74
CA PRO A 393 28.18 15.44 -32.81
C PRO A 393 29.30 16.42 -32.45
N PRO A 394 29.11 17.39 -31.52
CA PRO A 394 30.20 18.30 -31.11
C PRO A 394 31.46 17.60 -30.57
N ILE A 395 31.37 16.37 -30.05
CA ILE A 395 32.52 15.58 -29.60
C ILE A 395 33.47 15.26 -30.77
N GLU A 396 32.97 15.15 -32.00
CA GLU A 396 33.79 14.84 -33.19
C GLU A 396 34.90 15.87 -33.41
N LYS A 397 34.65 17.14 -33.07
CA LYS A 397 35.67 18.20 -33.16
C LYS A 397 36.85 17.95 -32.24
N SER A 398 36.61 17.38 -31.05
CA SER A 398 37.67 17.05 -30.11
C SER A 398 38.54 15.88 -30.58
N LEU A 399 38.00 14.97 -31.40
CA LEU A 399 38.74 13.83 -31.96
C LEU A 399 39.78 14.23 -33.03
N GLN A 400 39.76 15.48 -33.49
CA GLN A 400 40.80 16.03 -34.38
C GLN A 400 42.12 16.30 -33.64
N ASP A 401 42.06 16.46 -32.31
CA ASP A 401 43.24 16.60 -31.47
C ASP A 401 43.85 15.22 -31.17
N ALA A 402 45.18 15.13 -31.18
CA ALA A 402 45.89 13.88 -30.89
C ALA A 402 45.68 13.36 -29.45
N ARG A 403 45.15 14.19 -28.54
CA ARG A 403 44.89 13.89 -27.12
C ARG A 403 43.62 14.61 -26.65
N PRO A 404 42.42 14.10 -26.98
CA PRO A 404 41.17 14.77 -26.63
C PRO A 404 40.94 14.78 -25.11
N VAL A 405 40.78 15.96 -24.52
CA VAL A 405 40.55 16.11 -23.07
C VAL A 405 39.18 16.72 -22.73
N GLY A 406 38.55 17.39 -23.69
CA GLY A 406 37.28 18.10 -23.53
C GLY A 406 37.18 19.27 -24.51
N PHE A 407 36.10 20.05 -24.44
CA PHE A 407 35.95 21.29 -25.19
C PHE A 407 34.98 22.26 -24.50
N ASP A 408 35.08 23.53 -24.89
CA ASP A 408 34.25 24.62 -24.36
C ASP A 408 33.00 24.85 -25.23
N MET A 409 31.88 25.22 -24.60
CA MET A 409 30.58 25.40 -25.25
C MET A 409 29.81 26.60 -24.67
N ALA A 410 28.92 27.17 -25.48
CA ALA A 410 28.04 28.26 -25.06
C ALA A 410 26.87 27.75 -24.20
N ALA A 411 26.24 28.62 -23.40
CA ALA A 411 25.13 28.28 -22.52
C ALA A 411 23.94 27.60 -23.24
N GLY A 412 23.64 27.98 -24.49
CA GLY A 412 22.61 27.32 -25.30
C GLY A 412 22.95 25.87 -25.69
N GLN A 413 24.24 25.59 -25.96
CA GLN A 413 24.72 24.24 -26.24
C GLN A 413 24.78 23.39 -24.96
N ALA A 414 25.13 24.00 -23.82
CA ALA A 414 25.06 23.36 -22.50
C ALA A 414 23.62 22.98 -22.14
N TYR A 415 22.65 23.85 -22.43
CA TYR A 415 21.23 23.55 -22.21
C TYR A 415 20.75 22.36 -23.05
N SER A 416 21.04 22.36 -24.35
CA SER A 416 20.70 21.23 -25.23
C SER A 416 21.42 19.95 -24.79
N PHE A 417 22.68 20.04 -24.32
CA PHE A 417 23.38 18.91 -23.72
C PHE A 417 22.67 18.37 -22.48
N LEU A 418 22.29 19.23 -21.52
CA LEU A 418 21.60 18.83 -20.28
C LEU A 418 20.23 18.19 -20.52
N ARG A 419 19.48 18.70 -21.50
CA ARG A 419 18.10 18.28 -21.81
C ARG A 419 18.04 17.05 -22.69
N GLU A 420 18.77 17.08 -23.79
CA GLU A 420 18.57 16.15 -24.91
C GLU A 420 19.65 15.07 -24.87
N PHE A 421 20.92 15.44 -24.68
CA PHE A 421 22.04 14.52 -24.92
C PHE A 421 22.54 13.81 -23.66
N ALA A 422 22.45 14.42 -22.47
CA ALA A 422 22.89 13.79 -21.22
C ALA A 422 22.10 12.50 -20.92
N PRO A 423 20.74 12.49 -20.98
CA PRO A 423 19.98 11.24 -20.80
C PRO A 423 20.30 10.19 -21.87
N LEU A 424 20.48 10.61 -23.12
CA LEU A 424 20.84 9.70 -24.21
C LEU A 424 22.23 9.09 -24.00
N LEU A 425 23.21 9.85 -23.52
CA LEU A 425 24.55 9.33 -23.22
C LEU A 425 24.53 8.36 -22.04
N GLU A 426 23.75 8.62 -20.99
CA GLU A 426 23.57 7.69 -19.87
C GLU A 426 22.89 6.38 -20.31
N GLN A 427 21.85 6.46 -21.13
CA GLN A 427 21.18 5.29 -21.72
C GLN A 427 22.13 4.45 -22.59
N ASN A 428 23.08 5.10 -23.28
CA ASN A 428 24.14 4.42 -24.04
C ASN A 428 25.27 3.85 -23.15
N GLY A 429 25.14 3.94 -21.82
CA GLY A 429 26.05 3.33 -20.84
C GLY A 429 27.27 4.18 -20.47
N PHE A 430 27.31 5.45 -20.89
CA PHE A 430 28.33 6.40 -20.45
C PHE A 430 28.04 6.92 -19.04
N GLY A 431 29.09 7.30 -18.30
CA GLY A 431 28.90 8.12 -17.11
C GLY A 431 28.62 9.57 -17.54
N VAL A 432 27.66 10.22 -16.90
CA VAL A 432 27.47 11.66 -17.06
C VAL A 432 27.45 12.27 -15.66
N LEU A 433 28.25 13.32 -15.47
CA LEU A 433 28.30 14.08 -14.23
C LEU A 433 27.82 15.48 -14.54
N LEU A 434 26.60 15.75 -14.08
CA LEU A 434 25.95 17.02 -14.24
C LEU A 434 26.25 17.94 -13.06
N PRO A 435 26.15 19.26 -13.24
CA PRO A 435 26.27 20.19 -12.14
C PRO A 435 25.26 19.89 -11.01
N PRO A 436 25.64 19.98 -9.72
CA PRO A 436 24.81 19.57 -8.59
C PRO A 436 23.48 20.34 -8.44
N TRP A 437 23.33 21.48 -9.13
CA TRP A 437 22.10 22.27 -9.12
C TRP A 437 21.03 21.74 -10.08
N TRP A 438 21.41 21.02 -11.16
CA TRP A 438 20.47 20.54 -12.17
C TRP A 438 19.50 19.46 -11.65
N GLU A 439 19.98 18.62 -10.73
CA GLU A 439 19.19 17.52 -10.15
C GLU A 439 18.31 17.98 -8.96
N LYS A 440 18.46 19.22 -8.48
CA LYS A 440 17.71 19.71 -7.31
C LYS A 440 16.30 20.19 -7.72
N PRO A 441 15.23 19.75 -7.04
CA PRO A 441 13.87 20.25 -7.26
C PRO A 441 13.74 21.79 -7.14
N GLY A 442 14.64 22.43 -6.37
CA GLY A 442 14.69 23.87 -6.17
C GLY A 442 15.30 24.68 -7.33
N ALA A 443 15.81 24.08 -8.39
CA ALA A 443 16.36 24.83 -9.54
C ALA A 443 15.31 25.20 -10.60
N ARG A 444 14.02 24.89 -10.36
CA ARG A 444 12.90 25.21 -11.25
C ARG A 444 12.15 26.45 -10.79
N LEU A 445 11.52 27.12 -11.75
CA LEU A 445 10.58 28.21 -11.47
C LEU A 445 9.37 27.67 -10.70
N GLY A 446 9.00 28.34 -9.63
CA GLY A 446 7.76 28.04 -8.92
C GLY A 446 7.20 29.26 -8.21
N VAL A 447 6.12 29.06 -7.48
CA VAL A 447 5.41 30.13 -6.78
C VAL A 447 5.53 29.95 -5.28
N LYS A 448 5.77 31.04 -4.57
CA LYS A 448 5.83 31.08 -3.10
C LYS A 448 4.67 31.89 -2.58
N LEU A 449 3.94 31.35 -1.62
CA LEU A 449 2.79 32.01 -1.02
C LEU A 449 3.22 32.73 0.26
N LYS A 450 2.97 34.03 0.36
CA LYS A 450 3.18 34.82 1.57
C LYS A 450 1.84 35.19 2.20
N ILE A 451 1.58 34.66 3.40
CA ILE A 451 0.32 34.90 4.11
C ILE A 451 0.54 35.98 5.18
N LYS A 452 -0.19 37.09 5.07
CA LYS A 452 -0.17 38.17 6.05
C LYS A 452 -1.27 37.93 7.09
N THR A 453 -0.88 37.60 8.32
CA THR A 453 -1.83 37.49 9.42
C THR A 453 -2.13 38.86 10.01
N PRO A 454 -3.39 39.20 10.31
CA PRO A 454 -3.69 40.38 11.13
C PRO A 454 -3.09 40.21 12.54
N SER A 455 -2.48 41.28 13.08
CA SER A 455 -1.84 41.25 14.41
C SER A 455 -2.83 40.84 15.51
N PRO A 456 -2.42 39.98 16.47
CA PRO A 456 -3.25 39.67 17.63
C PRO A 456 -3.44 40.95 18.46
N VAL A 457 -4.70 41.32 18.70
CA VAL A 457 -5.06 42.43 19.58
C VAL A 457 -4.51 42.16 20.99
N GLN A 458 -3.99 43.21 21.60
CA GLN A 458 -3.26 43.24 22.87
C GLN A 458 -3.94 42.49 24.03
N LYS A 459 -3.08 41.98 24.94
CA LYS A 459 -3.42 41.55 26.30
C LYS A 459 -4.27 42.61 27.00
N GLY A 460 -5.57 42.33 27.16
CA GLY A 460 -6.47 43.10 28.02
C GLY A 460 -7.86 43.25 27.46
N GLY A 461 -8.79 42.40 27.92
CA GLY A 461 -10.22 42.52 27.68
C GLY A 461 -10.77 41.46 26.73
N ILE A 462 -11.73 40.68 27.22
CA ILE A 462 -12.52 39.70 26.47
C ILE A 462 -13.26 40.45 25.36
N GLY A 463 -12.72 40.37 24.15
CA GLY A 463 -13.29 40.89 22.92
C GLY A 463 -13.05 39.87 21.80
N SER A 464 -14.08 39.06 21.57
CA SER A 464 -14.29 38.07 20.51
C SER A 464 -13.58 38.37 19.17
N GLY A 465 -12.46 37.70 18.91
CA GLY A 465 -11.96 37.44 17.57
C GLY A 465 -11.98 35.92 17.33
N HIS A 466 -13.13 35.37 16.94
CA HIS A 466 -13.26 33.94 16.64
C HIS A 466 -12.50 33.62 15.35
N PHE A 467 -11.26 33.17 15.48
CA PHE A 467 -10.56 32.55 14.36
C PHE A 467 -11.20 31.18 14.11
N SER A 468 -11.63 30.94 12.87
CA SER A 468 -12.19 29.67 12.43
C SER A 468 -11.53 29.28 11.11
N VAL A 469 -11.69 28.02 10.69
CA VAL A 469 -11.26 27.53 9.36
C VAL A 469 -11.72 28.47 8.22
N LYS A 470 -12.79 29.24 8.42
CA LYS A 470 -13.39 30.18 7.46
C LYS A 470 -12.89 31.62 7.57
N SER A 471 -12.01 31.92 8.53
CA SER A 471 -11.43 33.26 8.68
C SER A 471 -10.64 33.62 7.42
N ILE A 472 -10.96 34.77 6.83
CA ILE A 472 -10.34 35.26 5.61
C ILE A 472 -8.99 35.88 5.97
N MET A 473 -7.95 35.47 5.24
CA MET A 473 -6.60 36.01 5.33
C MET A 473 -6.19 36.67 4.02
N SER A 474 -5.39 37.72 4.13
CA SER A 474 -4.74 38.31 2.98
C SER A 474 -3.50 37.51 2.62
N TYR A 475 -3.33 37.27 1.32
CA TYR A 475 -2.17 36.56 0.80
C TYR A 475 -1.60 37.30 -0.40
N ASP A 476 -0.29 37.19 -0.56
CA ASP A 476 0.45 37.68 -1.72
C ASP A 476 1.24 36.50 -2.30
N TRP A 477 1.13 36.28 -3.62
CA TRP A 477 2.01 35.34 -4.32
C TRP A 477 3.29 36.06 -4.73
N GLU A 478 4.43 35.37 -4.64
CA GLU A 478 5.71 35.82 -5.15
C GLU A 478 6.28 34.74 -6.09
N VAL A 479 6.95 35.16 -7.16
CA VAL A 479 7.69 34.23 -8.02
C VAL A 479 8.94 33.81 -7.27
N ALA A 480 9.16 32.50 -7.12
CA ALA A 480 10.34 31.96 -6.48
C ALA A 480 11.15 31.10 -7.45
N ILE A 481 12.46 31.17 -7.30
CA ILE A 481 13.41 30.27 -7.90
C ILE A 481 14.13 29.60 -6.74
N GLY A 482 13.79 28.34 -6.47
CA GLY A 482 14.20 27.65 -5.26
C GLY A 482 13.79 28.42 -4.01
N ASP A 483 14.75 28.75 -3.16
CA ASP A 483 14.50 29.47 -1.90
C ASP A 483 14.43 31.00 -2.07
N LYS A 484 14.77 31.53 -3.25
CA LYS A 484 14.90 32.98 -3.50
C LYS A 484 13.66 33.54 -4.21
N THR A 485 13.17 34.68 -3.75
CA THR A 485 12.03 35.38 -4.39
C THR A 485 12.51 36.45 -5.38
N LEU A 486 11.81 36.57 -6.51
CA LEU A 486 12.07 37.55 -7.57
C LEU A 486 10.91 38.55 -7.65
N SER A 487 11.25 39.82 -7.89
CA SER A 487 10.23 40.80 -8.24
C SER A 487 9.69 40.56 -9.65
N MET A 488 8.45 40.98 -9.91
CA MET A 488 7.83 40.81 -11.23
C MET A 488 8.59 41.55 -12.35
N ASP A 489 9.22 42.68 -12.03
CA ASP A 489 10.02 43.44 -13.00
C ASP A 489 11.35 42.74 -13.32
N GLU A 490 12.03 42.17 -12.31
CA GLU A 490 13.22 41.33 -12.53
C GLU A 490 12.86 40.07 -13.32
N PHE A 491 11.73 39.42 -13.03
CA PHE A 491 11.27 38.23 -13.75
C PHE A 491 10.98 38.54 -15.24
N LYS A 492 10.29 39.64 -15.54
CA LYS A 492 10.02 40.08 -16.91
C LYS A 492 11.31 40.42 -17.67
N TYR A 493 12.30 41.01 -16.98
CA TYR A 493 13.61 41.26 -17.57
C TYR A 493 14.34 39.95 -17.92
N LEU A 494 14.38 38.98 -17.00
CA LEU A 494 15.00 37.67 -17.24
C LEU A 494 14.29 36.89 -18.37
N ALA A 495 12.96 36.94 -18.43
CA ALA A 495 12.17 36.37 -19.52
C ALA A 495 12.46 37.02 -20.88
N SER A 496 12.80 38.31 -20.91
CA SER A 496 13.09 39.03 -22.15
C SER A 496 14.42 38.62 -22.81
N LEU A 497 15.36 38.05 -22.04
CA LEU A 497 16.67 37.62 -22.53
C LEU A 497 16.58 36.40 -23.46
N LYS A 498 15.50 35.61 -23.39
CA LYS A 498 15.27 34.39 -24.20
C LYS A 498 16.44 33.37 -24.17
N ILE A 499 17.19 33.35 -23.08
CA ILE A 499 18.26 32.36 -22.84
C ILE A 499 17.68 31.29 -21.89
N PRO A 500 17.77 30.00 -22.22
CA PRO A 500 17.14 28.93 -21.44
C PRO A 500 17.84 28.64 -20.10
N LEU A 501 19.13 28.96 -19.98
CA LEU A 501 19.90 28.93 -18.73
C LEU A 501 20.32 30.34 -18.36
N VAL A 502 19.87 30.84 -17.22
CA VAL A 502 20.23 32.18 -16.73
C VAL A 502 20.85 32.08 -15.35
N GLN A 503 21.92 32.85 -15.12
CA GLN A 503 22.55 32.96 -13.83
C GLN A 503 21.82 34.04 -12.99
N VAL A 504 21.26 33.64 -11.86
CA VAL A 504 20.60 34.53 -10.90
C VAL A 504 21.37 34.50 -9.59
N ARG A 505 22.09 35.60 -9.29
CA ARG A 505 22.88 35.78 -8.05
C ARG A 505 23.80 34.57 -7.75
N GLY A 506 24.62 34.19 -8.72
CA GLY A 506 25.61 33.11 -8.61
C GLY A 506 25.10 31.70 -8.95
N GLU A 507 23.79 31.47 -9.09
CA GLU A 507 23.21 30.14 -9.37
C GLU A 507 22.59 30.06 -10.76
N TRP A 508 22.78 28.94 -11.46
CA TRP A 508 22.20 28.68 -12.78
C TRP A 508 20.79 28.10 -12.65
N VAL A 509 19.87 28.65 -13.44
CA VAL A 509 18.43 28.33 -13.38
C VAL A 509 17.90 28.06 -14.78
N GLU A 510 17.04 27.04 -14.89
CA GLU A 510 16.31 26.73 -16.10
C GLU A 510 15.04 27.59 -16.22
N LEU A 511 14.88 28.31 -17.33
CA LEU A 511 13.67 29.06 -17.66
C LEU A 511 13.00 28.46 -18.91
N ARG A 512 11.84 27.80 -18.74
CA ARG A 512 11.03 27.27 -19.85
C ARG A 512 10.08 28.34 -20.37
N ALA A 513 9.89 28.37 -21.69
CA ALA A 513 8.95 29.31 -22.31
C ALA A 513 7.51 29.10 -21.80
N GLU A 514 7.09 27.84 -21.64
CA GLU A 514 5.77 27.45 -21.13
C GLU A 514 5.56 27.88 -19.67
N ASP A 515 6.56 27.70 -18.81
CA ASP A 515 6.51 28.10 -17.40
C ASP A 515 6.42 29.62 -17.24
N ILE A 516 7.11 30.38 -18.11
CA ILE A 516 7.05 31.85 -18.13
C ILE A 516 5.66 32.35 -18.50
N GLU A 517 5.07 31.81 -19.57
CA GLU A 517 3.71 32.20 -20.00
C GLU A 517 2.67 31.82 -18.94
N THR A 518 2.81 30.65 -18.33
CA THR A 518 1.93 30.18 -17.25
C THR A 518 2.06 31.07 -16.02
N ALA A 519 3.28 31.46 -15.63
CA ALA A 519 3.51 32.39 -14.52
C ALA A 519 2.89 33.77 -14.80
N ILE A 520 3.11 34.34 -15.98
CA ILE A 520 2.56 35.66 -16.34
C ILE A 520 1.02 35.63 -16.31
N ASN A 521 0.41 34.62 -16.93
CA ASN A 521 -1.04 34.44 -16.93
C ASN A 521 -1.62 34.23 -15.52
N PHE A 522 -0.92 33.46 -14.69
CA PHE A 522 -1.31 33.21 -13.30
C PHE A 522 -1.34 34.50 -12.48
N PHE A 523 -0.27 35.29 -12.53
CA PHE A 523 -0.17 36.55 -11.81
C PHE A 523 -1.19 37.58 -12.31
N GLU A 524 -1.45 37.66 -13.62
CA GLU A 524 -2.46 38.58 -14.17
C GLU A 524 -3.89 38.21 -13.76
N LYS A 525 -4.21 36.91 -13.65
CA LYS A 525 -5.55 36.42 -13.28
C LYS A 525 -5.81 36.51 -11.77
N LYS A 526 -4.83 36.19 -10.93
CA LYS A 526 -4.99 36.12 -9.45
C LYS A 526 -4.69 37.42 -8.71
N HIS A 527 -4.12 38.45 -9.35
CA HIS A 527 -4.00 39.79 -8.75
C HIS A 527 -5.36 40.42 -8.35
N LYS A 528 -6.48 39.84 -8.80
CA LYS A 528 -7.86 40.26 -8.50
C LYS A 528 -8.47 39.62 -7.24
N GLU A 529 -7.95 38.50 -6.74
CA GLU A 529 -8.50 37.76 -5.59
C GLU A 529 -7.45 37.74 -4.45
N ARG A 530 -7.54 38.64 -3.46
CA ARG A 530 -6.54 38.77 -2.37
C ARG A 530 -6.92 38.05 -1.07
N GLU A 531 -7.94 37.20 -1.10
CA GLU A 531 -8.56 36.61 0.09
C GLU A 531 -8.59 35.07 -0.02
N ILE A 532 -7.98 34.38 0.96
CA ILE A 532 -8.08 32.91 1.13
C ILE A 532 -8.60 32.59 2.53
N THR A 533 -9.25 31.45 2.69
CA THR A 533 -9.63 30.99 4.04
C THR A 533 -8.44 30.38 4.79
N LEU A 534 -8.44 30.44 6.11
CA LEU A 534 -7.44 29.79 6.97
C LEU A 534 -7.31 28.29 6.66
N GLY A 535 -8.42 27.59 6.39
CA GLY A 535 -8.39 26.18 6.00
C GLY A 535 -7.70 25.91 4.66
N GLU A 536 -7.84 26.79 3.69
CA GLU A 536 -7.13 26.73 2.41
C GLU A 536 -5.65 27.03 2.58
N ALA A 537 -5.32 28.08 3.33
CA ALA A 537 -3.95 28.45 3.68
C ALA A 537 -3.19 27.29 4.35
N MET A 538 -3.81 26.60 5.29
CA MET A 538 -3.18 25.46 5.97
C MET A 538 -3.03 24.23 5.05
N ARG A 539 -3.98 23.97 4.15
CA ARG A 539 -3.84 22.89 3.15
C ARG A 539 -2.70 23.17 2.17
N LEU A 540 -2.59 24.41 1.72
CA LEU A 540 -1.48 24.87 0.87
C LEU A 540 -0.14 24.76 1.61
N GLY A 541 -0.08 25.18 2.88
CA GLY A 541 1.13 25.10 3.71
C GLY A 541 1.59 23.69 4.07
N LEU A 542 0.67 22.72 4.11
CA LEU A 542 0.95 21.32 4.45
C LEU A 542 1.19 20.43 3.22
N GLY A 543 1.35 21.01 2.03
CA GLY A 543 1.73 20.28 0.80
C GLY A 543 0.59 19.53 0.12
N ALA A 544 -0.64 20.07 0.14
CA ALA A 544 -1.72 19.54 -0.69
C ALA A 544 -1.47 19.92 -2.17
N ASP A 545 -0.77 19.04 -2.91
CA ASP A 545 -0.36 19.19 -4.32
C ASP A 545 -1.50 19.40 -5.33
N ASP A 546 -2.78 19.34 -4.91
CA ASP A 546 -3.95 19.55 -5.78
C ASP A 546 -4.01 20.96 -6.39
N VAL A 547 -3.27 21.94 -5.84
CA VAL A 547 -3.22 23.30 -6.38
C VAL A 547 -2.12 23.44 -7.43
N GLY A 548 -1.06 22.63 -7.40
CA GLY A 548 -0.01 22.61 -8.43
C GLY A 548 -0.58 22.20 -9.80
N ASP A 549 -1.48 21.22 -9.83
CA ASP A 549 -2.19 20.78 -11.03
C ASP A 549 -3.17 21.84 -11.58
N GLU A 550 -3.69 22.72 -10.71
CA GLU A 550 -4.60 23.81 -11.09
C GLU A 550 -3.85 25.09 -11.50
N ILE A 551 -2.64 25.31 -10.96
CA ILE A 551 -1.78 26.47 -11.19
C ILE A 551 -0.85 26.27 -12.40
N GLY A 552 -0.47 25.03 -12.71
CA GLY A 552 0.52 24.71 -13.75
C GLY A 552 1.96 25.05 -13.35
N LEU A 553 2.21 25.43 -12.09
CA LEU A 553 3.53 25.68 -11.51
C LEU A 553 3.62 25.07 -10.09
N PRO A 554 4.78 24.53 -9.69
CA PRO A 554 4.97 23.97 -8.36
C PRO A 554 4.97 25.08 -7.29
N VAL A 555 4.33 24.81 -6.15
CA VAL A 555 4.39 25.68 -4.97
C VAL A 555 5.66 25.33 -4.18
N VAL A 556 6.67 26.20 -4.20
CA VAL A 556 8.01 25.93 -3.64
C VAL A 556 8.06 26.14 -2.12
N GLY A 557 7.09 26.88 -1.58
CA GLY A 557 6.94 27.04 -0.14
C GLY A 557 5.86 28.02 0.26
N VAL A 558 5.52 28.01 1.55
CA VAL A 558 4.57 28.94 2.16
C VAL A 558 5.27 29.70 3.30
N GLU A 559 5.44 31.00 3.14
CA GLU A 559 5.86 31.89 4.22
C GLU A 559 4.64 32.37 5.00
N THR A 560 4.59 31.97 6.27
CA THR A 560 3.57 32.44 7.22
C THR A 560 4.20 33.41 8.21
N GLU A 561 3.50 34.51 8.50
CA GLU A 561 3.88 35.48 9.53
C GLU A 561 3.01 35.28 10.79
N GLY A 562 3.48 35.77 11.94
CA GLY A 562 2.71 35.83 13.19
C GLY A 562 2.38 34.47 13.82
N TRP A 563 1.16 34.35 14.36
CA TRP A 563 0.71 33.19 15.14
C TRP A 563 0.59 31.91 14.30
N LEU A 564 0.36 32.03 12.99
CA LEU A 564 0.21 30.90 12.08
C LEU A 564 1.55 30.16 11.89
N LYS A 565 2.68 30.89 11.90
CA LYS A 565 4.03 30.32 11.89
C LYS A 565 4.33 29.55 13.16
N GLU A 566 3.99 30.10 14.32
CA GLU A 566 4.14 29.40 15.61
C GLU A 566 3.26 28.15 15.69
N MET A 567 2.05 28.21 15.15
CA MET A 567 1.15 27.08 15.08
C MET A 567 1.70 25.98 14.14
N LEU A 568 2.04 26.33 12.89
CA LEU A 568 2.54 25.37 11.90
C LEU A 568 3.90 24.79 12.32
N SER A 569 4.85 25.59 12.80
CA SER A 569 6.15 25.08 13.30
C SER A 569 6.01 24.13 14.48
N LYS A 570 4.94 24.25 15.28
CA LYS A 570 4.61 23.29 16.33
C LYS A 570 4.00 22.00 15.76
N PHE A 571 3.39 22.02 14.57
CA PHE A 571 2.83 20.84 13.90
C PHE A 571 3.81 20.12 12.97
N SER A 572 4.76 20.82 12.33
CA SER A 572 5.71 20.30 11.34
C SER A 572 6.91 19.54 11.92
N GLY A 573 6.80 18.98 13.12
CA GLY A 573 7.92 18.35 13.83
C GLY A 573 8.56 17.19 13.04
N ASP A 574 9.77 17.42 12.55
CA ASP A 574 10.65 16.48 11.84
C ASP A 574 11.35 15.48 12.79
N ASP A 575 10.90 15.41 14.05
CA ASP A 575 11.44 14.51 15.07
C ASP A 575 10.35 13.49 15.45
N GLY A 576 10.60 12.22 15.13
CA GLY A 576 9.67 11.12 15.38
C GLY A 576 9.05 11.15 16.77
N GLY A 577 7.72 11.18 16.82
CA GLY A 577 6.91 10.73 17.96
C GLY A 577 6.76 11.70 19.15
N ASP A 578 7.63 12.69 19.34
CA ASP A 578 7.49 13.65 20.45
C ASP A 578 6.93 14.99 19.96
N GLY A 579 5.60 15.10 20.07
CA GLY A 579 4.85 16.29 19.67
C GLY A 579 5.40 17.58 20.29
N ALA A 580 5.34 18.64 19.47
CA ALA A 580 5.21 20.05 19.80
C ALA A 580 5.56 20.48 21.24
N LYS A 581 6.35 21.55 21.41
CA LYS A 581 6.42 22.34 22.66
C LYS A 581 5.05 23.00 22.97
N ILE A 582 4.06 22.19 23.33
CA ILE A 582 2.80 22.59 23.94
C ILE A 582 3.10 22.84 25.41
N THR A 583 2.78 24.04 25.89
CA THR A 583 2.87 24.34 27.32
C THR A 583 1.92 23.41 28.05
N LEU A 584 2.45 22.60 28.96
CA LEU A 584 1.63 21.70 29.76
C LEU A 584 0.72 22.53 30.68
N VAL A 585 -0.56 22.22 30.61
CA VAL A 585 -1.57 22.75 31.52
C VAL A 585 -1.40 22.08 32.87
N ASP A 586 -1.37 22.88 33.94
CA ASP A 586 -1.37 22.37 35.31
C ASP A 586 -2.67 21.61 35.59
N GLN A 587 -2.60 20.56 36.40
CA GLN A 587 -3.80 19.79 36.75
C GLN A 587 -4.81 20.71 37.46
N PRO A 588 -6.09 20.72 37.03
CA PRO A 588 -7.11 21.56 37.67
C PRO A 588 -7.24 21.24 39.16
N GLY A 589 -7.35 22.28 39.98
CA GLY A 589 -7.43 22.14 41.44
C GLY A 589 -8.68 21.38 41.90
N ALA A 590 -9.76 21.48 41.13
CA ALA A 590 -11.02 20.76 41.40
C ALA A 590 -11.05 19.30 40.89
N PHE A 591 -9.95 18.81 40.29
CA PHE A 591 -9.89 17.44 39.76
C PHE A 591 -9.50 16.43 40.85
N ASN A 592 -10.41 15.49 41.13
CA ASN A 592 -10.25 14.44 42.13
C ASN A 592 -9.53 13.21 41.55
N GLY A 593 -8.22 13.32 41.34
CA GLY A 593 -7.36 12.25 40.84
C GLY A 593 -5.94 12.73 40.57
N VAL A 594 -5.14 11.91 39.89
CA VAL A 594 -3.81 12.31 39.41
C VAL A 594 -3.72 12.00 37.93
N LEU A 595 -3.56 13.04 37.10
CA LEU A 595 -3.36 12.88 35.66
C LEU A 595 -1.99 12.27 35.39
N ARG A 596 -1.94 11.29 34.49
CA ARG A 596 -0.67 10.74 33.98
C ARG A 596 0.00 11.74 33.03
N PRO A 597 1.33 11.64 32.80
CA PRO A 597 2.04 12.56 31.92
C PRO A 597 1.45 12.64 30.51
N TYR A 598 1.07 11.50 29.93
CA TYR A 598 0.39 11.50 28.64
C TYR A 598 -0.99 12.17 28.75
N GLN A 599 -1.78 11.90 29.80
CA GLN A 599 -3.10 12.53 29.97
C GLN A 599 -3.00 14.05 30.09
N ALA A 600 -2.02 14.56 30.83
CA ALA A 600 -1.74 15.99 30.91
C ALA A 600 -1.38 16.59 29.54
N LYS A 601 -0.57 15.89 28.72
CA LYS A 601 -0.31 16.29 27.32
C LYS A 601 -1.60 16.32 26.49
N GLY A 602 -2.48 15.32 26.66
CA GLY A 602 -3.77 15.23 25.95
C GLY A 602 -4.71 16.39 26.30
N VAL A 603 -4.85 16.71 27.58
CA VAL A 603 -5.62 17.87 28.07
C VAL A 603 -5.04 19.18 27.53
N SER A 604 -3.71 19.33 27.55
CA SER A 604 -3.03 20.53 27.04
C SER A 604 -3.23 20.70 25.54
N TRP A 605 -3.22 19.59 24.78
CA TRP A 605 -3.48 19.60 23.35
C TRP A 605 -4.93 19.98 23.02
N LEU A 606 -5.92 19.48 23.78
CA LEU A 606 -7.31 19.90 23.64
C LEU A 606 -7.48 21.40 23.92
N ALA A 607 -6.91 21.90 25.02
CA ALA A 607 -6.93 23.33 25.37
C ALA A 607 -6.29 24.20 24.28
N TYR A 608 -5.15 23.75 23.74
CA TYR A 608 -4.45 24.43 22.66
C TYR A 608 -5.32 24.56 21.40
N LEU A 609 -5.88 23.46 20.89
CA LEU A 609 -6.70 23.48 19.67
C LEU A 609 -8.00 24.29 19.84
N CYS A 610 -8.69 24.12 20.97
CA CYS A 610 -9.88 24.90 21.26
C CYS A 610 -9.57 26.39 21.41
N GLY A 611 -8.40 26.77 21.96
CA GLY A 611 -7.94 28.16 22.02
C GLY A 611 -7.82 28.86 20.65
N PHE A 612 -7.58 28.10 19.58
CA PHE A 612 -7.54 28.60 18.20
C PHE A 612 -8.85 28.41 17.42
N GLY A 613 -9.90 27.89 18.04
CA GLY A 613 -11.19 27.66 17.37
C GLY A 613 -11.23 26.42 16.48
N PHE A 614 -10.28 25.50 16.60
CA PHE A 614 -10.27 24.23 15.85
C PHE A 614 -10.95 23.11 16.63
N GLY A 615 -11.58 22.19 15.89
CA GLY A 615 -12.07 20.93 16.44
C GLY A 615 -10.95 19.90 16.63
N ALA A 616 -11.10 19.04 17.63
CA ALA A 616 -10.09 18.07 18.04
C ALA A 616 -10.62 16.63 18.10
N CYS A 617 -9.83 15.67 17.59
CA CYS A 617 -10.10 14.24 17.67
C CYS A 617 -9.13 13.57 18.65
N LEU A 618 -9.63 13.13 19.80
CA LEU A 618 -8.88 12.30 20.74
C LEU A 618 -9.13 10.82 20.43
N ALA A 619 -8.16 10.21 19.77
CA ALA A 619 -8.24 8.89 19.16
C ALA A 619 -7.39 7.83 19.88
N ASP A 620 -7.14 8.01 21.18
CA ASP A 620 -6.33 7.07 21.96
C ASP A 620 -6.95 5.69 22.10
N ASP A 621 -6.10 4.68 22.26
CA ASP A 621 -6.53 3.33 22.54
C ASP A 621 -7.48 3.27 23.74
N MET A 622 -8.49 2.41 23.62
CA MET A 622 -9.53 2.31 24.64
C MET A 622 -8.94 1.81 25.97
N GLY A 623 -9.10 2.60 27.04
CA GLY A 623 -8.56 2.28 28.37
C GLY A 623 -7.45 3.22 28.82
N LEU A 624 -6.95 4.09 27.94
CA LEU A 624 -5.98 5.15 28.29
C LEU A 624 -6.62 6.35 29.01
N GLY A 625 -7.95 6.38 29.16
CA GLY A 625 -8.64 7.37 29.99
C GLY A 625 -9.09 8.64 29.26
N LYS A 626 -9.53 8.55 27.99
CA LYS A 626 -10.14 9.67 27.24
C LYS A 626 -11.25 10.42 28.00
N THR A 627 -12.07 9.68 28.75
CA THR A 627 -13.13 10.24 29.60
C THR A 627 -12.55 11.14 30.70
N VAL A 628 -11.47 10.69 31.32
CA VAL A 628 -10.75 11.44 32.37
C VAL A 628 -10.09 12.69 31.77
N GLU A 629 -9.47 12.58 30.60
CA GLU A 629 -8.88 13.72 29.89
C GLU A 629 -9.94 14.78 29.55
N LEU A 630 -11.11 14.37 29.05
CA LEU A 630 -12.20 15.33 28.79
C LEU A 630 -12.69 16.00 30.07
N ILE A 631 -12.88 15.24 31.16
CA ILE A 631 -13.34 15.80 32.44
C ILE A 631 -12.34 16.84 32.98
N ALA A 632 -11.04 16.52 32.93
CA ALA A 632 -9.99 17.45 33.31
C ALA A 632 -9.96 18.69 32.41
N PHE A 633 -10.14 18.53 31.10
CA PHE A 633 -10.28 19.64 30.16
C PHE A 633 -11.48 20.55 30.51
N LEU A 634 -12.65 20.00 30.84
CA LEU A 634 -13.82 20.80 31.22
C LEU A 634 -13.60 21.56 32.53
N LEU A 635 -12.92 20.97 33.50
CA LEU A 635 -12.53 21.66 34.73
C LEU A 635 -11.54 22.79 34.47
N HIS A 636 -10.53 22.56 33.63
CA HIS A 636 -9.56 23.58 33.23
C HIS A 636 -10.26 24.79 32.59
N VAL A 637 -11.16 24.55 31.64
CA VAL A 637 -11.95 25.60 30.99
C VAL A 637 -12.80 26.38 32.00
N ARG A 638 -13.38 25.71 33.01
CA ARG A 638 -14.14 26.37 34.07
C ARG A 638 -13.26 27.23 34.98
N GLU A 639 -12.04 26.79 35.29
CA GLU A 639 -11.08 27.55 36.08
C GLU A 639 -10.60 28.81 35.33
N GLU A 640 -10.28 28.69 34.04
CA GLU A 640 -9.90 29.85 33.20
C GLU A 640 -11.00 30.92 33.10
N MET A 641 -12.27 30.52 33.16
CA MET A 641 -13.42 31.42 33.05
C MET A 641 -13.87 32.09 34.36
N GLY A 642 -13.12 31.89 35.47
CA GLY A 642 -13.34 32.62 36.72
C GLY A 642 -14.00 31.85 37.86
N GLY A 643 -14.07 30.52 37.78
CA GLY A 643 -14.48 29.65 38.90
C GLY A 643 -15.98 29.65 39.23
N GLU A 644 -16.33 29.22 40.45
CA GLU A 644 -17.70 28.83 40.87
C GLU A 644 -18.78 29.94 40.82
N GLY A 645 -18.42 31.19 40.50
CA GLY A 645 -19.31 32.35 40.55
C GLY A 645 -20.01 32.76 39.24
N ARG A 646 -19.75 32.08 38.11
CA ARG A 646 -20.32 32.44 36.79
C ARG A 646 -21.40 31.44 36.33
N THR A 647 -22.31 31.90 35.46
CA THR A 647 -23.23 31.04 34.71
C THR A 647 -22.44 30.02 33.90
N PRO A 648 -22.78 28.72 33.98
CA PRO A 648 -22.05 27.68 33.27
C PRO A 648 -22.27 27.82 31.75
N ASP A 649 -21.20 27.62 30.99
CA ASP A 649 -21.26 27.51 29.53
C ASP A 649 -21.45 26.03 29.17
N PRO A 650 -22.64 25.64 28.70
CA PRO A 650 -23.01 24.24 28.66
C PRO A 650 -22.22 23.48 27.58
N THR A 651 -21.74 22.29 27.96
CA THR A 651 -21.17 21.31 27.04
C THR A 651 -22.17 20.20 26.77
N LEU A 652 -22.42 19.88 25.48
CA LEU A 652 -23.25 18.75 25.08
C LEU A 652 -22.39 17.52 24.81
N LEU A 653 -22.54 16.48 25.62
CA LEU A 653 -21.94 15.17 25.37
C LEU A 653 -22.97 14.23 24.75
N ILE A 654 -22.68 13.74 23.55
CA ILE A 654 -23.48 12.72 22.87
C ILE A 654 -22.70 11.42 22.90
N CYS A 655 -23.26 10.41 23.55
CA CYS A 655 -22.61 9.11 23.72
C CYS A 655 -23.59 7.95 23.46
N PRO A 656 -23.11 6.70 23.26
CA PRO A 656 -23.99 5.54 23.22
C PRO A 656 -24.79 5.43 24.52
N MET A 657 -26.06 5.00 24.43
CA MET A 657 -26.94 4.92 25.61
C MET A 657 -26.29 4.16 26.77
N SER A 658 -25.58 3.11 26.44
CA SER A 658 -24.94 2.24 27.39
C SER A 658 -23.84 2.84 28.27
N VAL A 659 -23.20 3.94 27.84
CA VAL A 659 -22.12 4.59 28.58
C VAL A 659 -22.56 5.84 29.34
N VAL A 660 -23.81 6.29 29.16
CA VAL A 660 -24.40 7.43 29.89
C VAL A 660 -24.25 7.28 31.40
N GLY A 661 -24.46 6.07 31.93
CA GLY A 661 -24.30 5.81 33.36
C GLY A 661 -22.85 5.82 33.84
N ASN A 662 -21.91 5.42 32.97
CA ASN A 662 -20.50 5.47 33.27
C ASN A 662 -20.00 6.92 33.33
N TRP A 663 -20.36 7.74 32.34
CA TRP A 663 -20.05 9.17 32.33
C TRP A 663 -20.53 9.89 33.59
N ARG A 664 -21.78 9.63 34.02
CA ARG A 664 -22.31 10.20 35.27
C ARG A 664 -21.42 9.85 36.47
N LYS A 665 -21.10 8.56 36.64
CA LYS A 665 -20.28 8.07 37.75
C LYS A 665 -18.85 8.62 37.71
N GLU A 666 -18.25 8.72 36.52
CA GLU A 666 -16.90 9.27 36.37
C GLU A 666 -16.85 10.76 36.66
N VAL A 667 -17.84 11.55 36.24
CA VAL A 667 -17.92 12.97 36.61
C VAL A 667 -18.15 13.13 38.11
N GLU A 668 -19.07 12.37 38.72
CA GLU A 668 -19.27 12.37 40.19
C GLU A 668 -17.99 12.00 40.96
N ARG A 669 -17.14 11.12 40.39
CA ARG A 669 -15.87 10.69 41.00
C ARG A 669 -14.75 11.73 40.83
N PHE A 670 -14.49 12.17 39.61
CA PHE A 670 -13.30 12.96 39.24
C PHE A 670 -13.55 14.47 39.26
N ALA A 671 -14.80 14.92 39.13
CA ALA A 671 -15.17 16.33 39.06
C ALA A 671 -16.54 16.61 39.71
N PRO A 672 -16.71 16.35 41.02
CA PRO A 672 -17.99 16.54 41.71
C PRO A 672 -18.49 17.98 41.73
N SER A 673 -17.63 18.96 41.42
CA SER A 673 -17.97 20.37 41.29
C SER A 673 -18.74 20.70 39.99
N LEU A 674 -18.70 19.82 38.97
CA LEU A 674 -19.43 20.01 37.71
C LEU A 674 -20.91 19.62 37.85
N ARG A 675 -21.80 20.52 37.42
CA ARG A 675 -23.25 20.27 37.37
C ARG A 675 -23.58 19.47 36.11
N VAL A 676 -24.11 18.26 36.29
CA VAL A 676 -24.43 17.34 35.20
C VAL A 676 -25.93 17.14 35.06
N MET A 677 -26.45 17.31 33.84
CA MET A 677 -27.84 16.97 33.47
C MET A 677 -27.84 15.75 32.55
N ILE A 678 -28.72 14.79 32.80
CA ILE A 678 -28.95 13.66 31.88
C ILE A 678 -30.24 13.93 31.10
N HIS A 679 -30.11 14.11 29.79
CA HIS A 679 -31.23 14.27 28.88
C HIS A 679 -31.65 12.93 28.29
N HIS A 680 -32.46 12.17 29.04
CA HIS A 680 -32.95 10.85 28.63
C HIS A 680 -34.24 10.48 29.37
N GLY A 681 -35.14 9.73 28.72
CA GLY A 681 -36.36 9.17 29.34
C GLY A 681 -37.66 9.81 28.84
N ALA A 682 -38.80 9.30 29.31
CA ALA A 682 -40.13 9.80 28.94
C ALA A 682 -40.44 11.16 29.59
N ASP A 683 -39.97 11.38 30.82
CA ASP A 683 -40.18 12.61 31.60
C ASP A 683 -39.09 13.67 31.36
N ARG A 684 -38.35 13.56 30.25
CA ARG A 684 -37.26 14.50 29.94
C ARG A 684 -37.83 15.88 29.58
N LEU A 685 -37.14 16.93 30.02
CA LEU A 685 -37.54 18.31 29.73
C LEU A 685 -37.51 18.56 28.22
N ALA A 686 -38.47 19.35 27.71
CA ALA A 686 -38.60 19.70 26.31
C ALA A 686 -38.92 21.20 26.17
N GLY A 687 -38.66 21.77 24.99
CA GLY A 687 -38.93 23.18 24.69
C GLY A 687 -38.08 24.14 25.54
N SER A 688 -38.66 25.28 25.94
CA SER A 688 -37.96 26.32 26.72
C SER A 688 -37.45 25.83 28.08
N ALA A 689 -38.18 24.90 28.72
CA ALA A 689 -37.77 24.32 30.00
C ALA A 689 -36.46 23.51 29.89
N PHE A 690 -36.18 22.93 28.72
CA PHE A 690 -34.89 22.28 28.47
C PHE A 690 -33.76 23.30 28.36
N ALA A 691 -33.95 24.38 27.61
CA ALA A 691 -32.93 25.42 27.42
C ALA A 691 -32.53 26.07 28.75
N GLU A 692 -33.51 26.45 29.58
CA GLU A 692 -33.25 27.00 30.92
C GLU A 692 -32.53 26.03 31.86
N ALA A 693 -32.80 24.72 31.72
CA ALA A 693 -32.10 23.71 32.48
C ALA A 693 -30.67 23.52 31.95
N ALA A 694 -30.47 23.46 30.64
CA ALA A 694 -29.16 23.30 30.02
C ALA A 694 -28.21 24.42 30.42
N GLU A 695 -28.66 25.68 30.39
CA GLU A 695 -27.87 26.86 30.80
C GLU A 695 -27.48 26.88 32.28
N LYS A 696 -28.06 26.03 33.13
CA LYS A 696 -27.71 25.89 34.55
C LYS A 696 -26.71 24.76 34.83
N HIS A 697 -26.36 23.97 33.81
CA HIS A 697 -25.47 22.82 33.94
C HIS A 697 -24.20 23.01 33.12
N ASP A 698 -23.08 22.51 33.65
CA ASP A 698 -21.79 22.53 32.95
C ASP A 698 -21.75 21.45 31.84
N LEU A 699 -22.38 20.30 32.09
CA LEU A 699 -22.40 19.15 31.18
C LEU A 699 -23.82 18.58 31.01
N VAL A 700 -24.28 18.49 29.76
CA VAL A 700 -25.53 17.83 29.40
C VAL A 700 -25.22 16.55 28.63
N ILE A 701 -25.65 15.39 29.15
CA ILE A 701 -25.40 14.08 28.55
C ILE A 701 -26.65 13.60 27.82
N SER A 702 -26.53 13.36 26.52
CA SER A 702 -27.57 12.84 25.65
C SER A 702 -27.06 11.63 24.84
N THR A 703 -27.92 11.07 23.99
CA THR A 703 -27.61 9.90 23.15
C THR A 703 -27.79 10.20 21.67
N TYR A 704 -27.08 9.46 20.81
CA TYR A 704 -27.16 9.63 19.35
C TYR A 704 -28.60 9.56 18.80
N SER A 705 -29.45 8.68 19.34
CA SER A 705 -30.84 8.55 18.90
C SER A 705 -31.71 9.74 19.33
N LEU A 706 -31.44 10.33 20.50
CA LEU A 706 -32.16 11.51 21.00
C LEU A 706 -31.67 12.80 20.33
N ALA A 707 -30.39 12.89 19.95
CA ALA A 707 -29.86 14.06 19.25
C ALA A 707 -30.63 14.39 17.95
N HIS A 708 -31.10 13.35 17.23
CA HIS A 708 -31.97 13.55 16.07
C HIS A 708 -33.42 13.85 16.45
N ARG A 709 -33.98 13.12 17.42
CA ARG A 709 -35.40 13.25 17.79
C ARG A 709 -35.72 14.59 18.46
N ASP A 710 -34.78 15.11 19.23
CA ASP A 710 -34.94 16.33 20.01
C ASP A 710 -34.08 17.48 19.42
N GLU A 711 -33.78 17.43 18.11
CA GLU A 711 -32.99 18.45 17.39
C GLU A 711 -33.57 19.86 17.60
N GLU A 712 -34.90 19.99 17.62
CA GLU A 712 -35.61 21.25 17.86
C GLU A 712 -35.39 21.82 19.27
N ALA A 713 -35.14 20.97 20.27
CA ALA A 713 -34.84 21.40 21.64
C ALA A 713 -33.34 21.69 21.85
N LEU A 714 -32.46 20.99 21.14
CA LEU A 714 -31.00 21.14 21.26
C LEU A 714 -30.45 22.33 20.47
N SER A 715 -31.05 22.66 19.33
CA SER A 715 -30.56 23.70 18.41
C SER A 715 -30.62 25.14 18.95
N PRO A 716 -31.61 25.54 19.78
CA PRO A 716 -31.67 26.89 20.34
C PRO A 716 -30.60 27.19 21.40
N VAL A 717 -30.03 26.16 22.04
CA VAL A 717 -29.04 26.33 23.11
C VAL A 717 -27.68 26.68 22.50
N HIS A 718 -26.99 27.66 23.09
CA HIS A 718 -25.62 27.99 22.73
C HIS A 718 -24.66 27.04 23.44
N TRP A 719 -24.11 26.07 22.70
CA TRP A 719 -23.16 25.11 23.24
C TRP A 719 -21.73 25.62 23.11
N ARG A 720 -20.98 25.58 24.21
CA ARG A 720 -19.54 25.88 24.15
C ARG A 720 -18.77 24.76 23.47
N HIS A 721 -19.05 23.52 23.89
CA HIS A 721 -18.49 22.33 23.26
C HIS A 721 -19.59 21.35 22.90
N ILE A 722 -19.47 20.70 21.74
CA ILE A 722 -20.16 19.44 21.45
C ILE A 722 -19.11 18.34 21.43
N VAL A 723 -19.32 17.32 22.27
CA VAL A 723 -18.43 16.18 22.39
C VAL A 723 -19.15 14.92 21.92
N LEU A 724 -18.52 14.17 21.01
CA LEU A 724 -19.00 12.88 20.55
C LEU A 724 -18.15 11.77 21.16
N ASP A 725 -18.74 10.92 21.99
CA ASP A 725 -18.08 9.72 22.50
C ASP A 725 -18.41 8.52 21.61
N GLU A 726 -17.40 7.72 21.27
CA GLU A 726 -17.51 6.69 20.23
C GLU A 726 -17.97 7.30 18.89
N ALA A 727 -17.20 8.29 18.40
CA ALA A 727 -17.49 9.09 17.21
C ALA A 727 -17.70 8.27 15.91
N GLN A 728 -17.33 6.99 15.88
CA GLN A 728 -17.69 6.08 14.78
C GLN A 728 -19.20 5.96 14.55
N ASN A 729 -20.05 6.35 15.52
CA ASN A 729 -21.49 6.44 15.35
C ASN A 729 -21.94 7.47 14.29
N ILE A 730 -21.07 8.40 13.87
CA ILE A 730 -21.33 9.37 12.78
C ILE A 730 -20.60 9.03 11.47
N LYS A 731 -20.12 7.79 11.30
CA LYS A 731 -19.37 7.36 10.10
C LYS A 731 -20.07 7.61 8.78
N ASN A 732 -21.40 7.46 8.75
CA ASN A 732 -22.20 7.71 7.55
C ASN A 732 -22.67 9.17 7.52
N PRO A 733 -22.17 10.01 6.61
CA PRO A 733 -22.60 11.41 6.51
C PRO A 733 -24.03 11.60 6.01
N ALA A 734 -24.62 10.59 5.35
CA ALA A 734 -26.00 10.62 4.88
C ALA A 734 -27.02 10.22 5.96
N ALA A 735 -26.58 9.70 7.11
CA ALA A 735 -27.49 9.29 8.18
C ALA A 735 -28.15 10.52 8.82
N LYS A 736 -29.47 10.44 9.07
CA LYS A 736 -30.24 11.54 9.69
C LYS A 736 -29.65 12.01 11.01
N GLN A 737 -29.16 11.07 11.84
CA GLN A 737 -28.50 11.40 13.10
C GLN A 737 -27.22 12.23 12.91
N THR A 738 -26.38 11.87 11.93
CA THR A 738 -25.15 12.60 11.61
C THR A 738 -25.47 14.01 11.12
N GLN A 739 -26.48 14.13 10.27
CA GLN A 739 -26.93 15.43 9.75
C GLN A 739 -27.49 16.32 10.86
N ALA A 740 -28.31 15.77 11.76
CA ALA A 740 -28.85 16.50 12.91
C ALA A 740 -27.72 17.01 13.83
N ILE A 741 -26.78 16.13 14.21
CA ILE A 741 -25.63 16.50 15.06
C ILE A 741 -24.79 17.61 14.42
N LYS A 742 -24.49 17.52 13.12
CA LYS A 742 -23.72 18.53 12.38
C LYS A 742 -24.44 19.88 12.19
N ARG A 743 -25.74 19.96 12.50
CA ARG A 743 -26.53 21.21 12.45
C ARG A 743 -26.55 21.95 13.78
N ILE A 744 -26.33 21.25 14.89
CA ILE A 744 -26.25 21.86 16.22
C ILE A 744 -25.02 22.78 16.23
N LYS A 745 -25.21 24.03 16.68
CA LYS A 745 -24.15 25.04 16.71
C LYS A 745 -23.35 24.90 18.01
N ALA A 746 -22.02 24.94 17.90
CA ALA A 746 -21.12 25.05 19.02
C ALA A 746 -19.87 25.86 18.66
N ASP A 747 -19.22 26.45 19.67
CA ASP A 747 -17.95 27.14 19.49
C ASP A 747 -16.83 26.16 19.11
N HIS A 748 -16.83 24.98 19.75
CA HIS A 748 -15.82 23.94 19.56
C HIS A 748 -16.44 22.55 19.49
N THR A 749 -15.80 21.66 18.72
CA THR A 749 -16.25 20.28 18.52
C THR A 749 -15.13 19.31 18.87
N ILE A 750 -15.46 18.28 19.66
CA ILE A 750 -14.51 17.27 20.12
C ILE A 750 -15.06 15.89 19.77
N ALA A 751 -14.20 15.03 19.20
CA ALA A 751 -14.53 13.64 18.93
C ALA A 751 -13.63 12.73 19.78
N LEU A 752 -14.22 11.79 20.50
CA LEU A 752 -13.54 10.73 21.22
C LEU A 752 -13.77 9.40 20.49
N THR A 753 -12.69 8.71 20.14
CA THR A 753 -12.77 7.41 19.46
C THR A 753 -11.60 6.52 19.87
N GLY A 754 -11.74 5.20 19.76
CA GLY A 754 -10.61 4.26 19.89
C GLY A 754 -9.83 4.09 18.57
N THR A 755 -10.52 4.26 17.44
CA THR A 755 -9.96 4.09 16.10
C THR A 755 -10.56 5.16 15.19
N PRO A 756 -9.77 6.15 14.72
CA PRO A 756 -10.30 7.25 13.89
C PRO A 756 -10.68 6.79 12.48
N VAL A 757 -10.13 5.67 12.03
CA VAL A 757 -10.53 4.95 10.81
C VAL A 757 -10.82 3.51 11.22
N GLU A 758 -12.10 3.11 11.14
CA GLU A 758 -12.52 1.74 11.49
C GLU A 758 -12.72 0.88 10.25
N ASN A 759 -13.18 1.45 9.13
CA ASN A 759 -13.53 0.67 7.93
C ASN A 759 -13.14 1.35 6.59
N ARG A 760 -13.35 2.66 6.44
CA ARG A 760 -13.14 3.39 5.17
C ARG A 760 -12.65 4.81 5.40
N LEU A 761 -11.93 5.39 4.44
CA LEU A 761 -11.51 6.80 4.48
C LEU A 761 -12.69 7.78 4.46
N SER A 762 -13.89 7.34 4.04
CA SER A 762 -15.12 8.12 4.16
C SER A 762 -15.54 8.39 5.61
N ASP A 763 -15.19 7.48 6.53
CA ASP A 763 -15.53 7.61 7.94
C ASP A 763 -14.71 8.76 8.56
N LEU A 764 -13.42 8.83 8.21
CA LEU A 764 -12.52 9.92 8.56
C LEU A 764 -13.04 11.25 8.05
N TRP A 765 -13.49 11.32 6.79
CA TRP A 765 -14.07 12.55 6.24
C TRP A 765 -15.28 13.02 7.05
N SER A 766 -16.17 12.11 7.45
CA SER A 766 -17.36 12.48 8.22
C SER A 766 -17.00 13.07 9.59
N ILE A 767 -16.03 12.47 10.28
CA ILE A 767 -15.51 12.96 11.57
C ILE A 767 -14.80 14.30 11.39
N MET A 768 -13.91 14.41 10.40
CA MET A 768 -13.17 15.65 10.13
C MET A 768 -14.08 16.81 9.71
N ASP A 769 -15.16 16.54 8.98
CA ASP A 769 -16.17 17.55 8.63
C ASP A 769 -17.04 17.97 9.84
N PHE A 770 -17.23 17.09 10.83
CA PHE A 770 -17.82 17.48 12.11
C PHE A 770 -16.87 18.36 12.94
N LEU A 771 -15.58 18.04 12.95
CA LEU A 771 -14.56 18.79 13.70
C LEU A 771 -14.29 20.17 13.06
N ASN A 772 -13.98 20.18 11.78
CA ASN A 772 -13.51 21.35 11.05
C ASN A 772 -14.26 21.43 9.71
N ARG A 773 -15.50 21.90 9.75
CA ARG A 773 -16.43 21.89 8.61
C ARG A 773 -15.85 22.60 7.38
N GLY A 774 -15.78 21.87 6.27
CA GLY A 774 -15.24 22.37 4.99
C GLY A 774 -13.71 22.28 4.84
N TYR A 775 -12.97 21.87 5.88
CA TYR A 775 -11.51 21.75 5.82
C TYR A 775 -11.03 20.78 4.74
N LEU A 776 -11.65 19.60 4.64
CA LEU A 776 -11.34 18.60 3.60
C LEU A 776 -12.16 18.78 2.30
N GLY A 777 -12.84 19.91 2.13
CA GLY A 777 -13.74 20.14 1.00
C GLY A 777 -14.99 19.24 1.00
N SER A 778 -15.60 19.06 -0.16
CA SER A 778 -16.82 18.25 -0.31
C SER A 778 -16.53 16.75 -0.26
N ALA A 779 -17.51 15.94 0.13
CA ALA A 779 -17.38 14.48 0.16
C ALA A 779 -16.99 13.90 -1.21
N GLN A 780 -17.45 14.51 -2.31
CA GLN A 780 -17.13 14.08 -3.68
C GLN A 780 -15.69 14.41 -4.06
N ALA A 781 -15.22 15.62 -3.74
CA ALA A 781 -13.83 16.03 -4.00
C ALA A 781 -12.86 15.16 -3.19
N TYR A 782 -13.12 15.00 -1.89
CA TYR A 782 -12.32 14.12 -1.02
C TYR A 782 -12.27 12.68 -1.54
N ARG A 783 -13.40 12.15 -2.02
CA ARG A 783 -13.45 10.80 -2.59
C ARG A 783 -12.59 10.67 -3.84
N LYS A 784 -12.57 11.68 -4.71
CA LYS A 784 -11.79 11.69 -5.94
C LYS A 784 -10.29 11.88 -5.69
N SER A 785 -9.91 12.84 -4.84
CA SER A 785 -8.50 13.19 -4.58
C SER A 785 -7.79 12.25 -3.60
N PHE A 786 -8.51 11.66 -2.63
CA PHE A 786 -7.90 10.83 -1.58
C PHE A 786 -8.46 9.41 -1.54
N ALA A 787 -9.77 9.25 -1.37
CA ALA A 787 -10.32 7.92 -1.09
C ALA A 787 -10.09 6.91 -2.23
N ILE A 788 -10.34 7.30 -3.49
CA ILE A 788 -10.13 6.41 -4.65
C ILE A 788 -8.62 6.13 -4.88
N PRO A 789 -7.72 7.12 -4.95
CA PRO A 789 -6.28 6.88 -5.06
C PRO A 789 -5.71 5.95 -3.99
N ILE A 790 -6.08 6.18 -2.73
CA ILE A 790 -5.53 5.41 -1.60
C ILE A 790 -6.16 4.02 -1.51
N GLU A 791 -7.50 3.91 -1.56
CA GLU A 791 -8.18 2.61 -1.36
C GLU A 791 -8.09 1.70 -2.60
N LYS A 792 -8.14 2.26 -3.82
CA LYS A 792 -8.19 1.48 -5.07
C LYS A 792 -6.81 1.31 -5.72
N TYR A 793 -6.02 2.38 -5.77
CA TYR A 793 -4.73 2.39 -6.49
C TYR A 793 -3.52 2.27 -5.54
N ARG A 794 -3.74 2.24 -4.21
CA ARG A 794 -2.70 2.11 -3.18
C ARG A 794 -1.59 3.18 -3.30
N ASP A 795 -1.99 4.40 -3.62
CA ASP A 795 -1.08 5.54 -3.74
C ASP A 795 -0.58 5.98 -2.35
N GLU A 796 0.65 5.58 -2.01
CA GLU A 796 1.29 5.90 -0.73
C GLU A 796 1.61 7.39 -0.58
N ALA A 797 1.95 8.08 -1.68
CA ALA A 797 2.24 9.52 -1.65
C ALA A 797 0.98 10.31 -1.27
N ARG A 798 -0.18 9.95 -1.83
CA ARG A 798 -1.47 10.56 -1.47
C ARG A 798 -1.90 10.25 -0.04
N ALA A 799 -1.59 9.05 0.46
CA ALA A 799 -1.85 8.69 1.86
C ALA A 799 -1.02 9.54 2.83
N GLU A 800 0.25 9.79 2.50
CA GLU A 800 1.15 10.63 3.30
C GLU A 800 0.71 12.10 3.32
N VAL A 801 0.29 12.64 2.17
CA VAL A 801 -0.29 13.99 2.10
C VAL A 801 -1.55 14.10 2.98
N LEU A 802 -2.46 13.13 2.89
CA LEU A 802 -3.66 13.11 3.74
C LEU A 802 -3.29 13.07 5.22
N ARG A 803 -2.28 12.27 5.60
CA ARG A 803 -1.80 12.15 6.97
C ARG A 803 -1.31 13.49 7.52
N ARG A 804 -0.49 14.23 6.76
CA ARG A 804 0.02 15.56 7.16
C ARG A 804 -1.11 16.58 7.35
N ILE A 805 -2.13 16.52 6.49
CA ILE A 805 -3.31 17.41 6.56
C ILE A 805 -4.14 17.13 7.83
N ILE A 806 -4.33 15.87 8.23
CA ILE A 806 -5.19 15.52 9.37
C ILE A 806 -4.46 15.51 10.71
N GLN A 807 -3.14 15.27 10.72
CA GLN A 807 -2.33 15.11 11.93
C GLN A 807 -2.52 16.23 12.96
N PRO A 808 -2.63 17.53 12.59
CA PRO A 808 -2.82 18.60 13.58
C PRO A 808 -4.07 18.44 14.45
N PHE A 809 -5.11 17.78 13.94
CA PHE A 809 -6.42 17.69 14.57
C PHE A 809 -6.70 16.30 15.18
N VAL A 810 -5.78 15.34 15.04
CA VAL A 810 -5.96 13.97 15.52
C VAL A 810 -4.80 13.58 16.42
N LEU A 811 -5.07 13.44 17.72
CA LEU A 811 -4.13 12.87 18.69
C LEU A 811 -4.46 11.39 18.90
N ARG A 812 -3.53 10.50 18.57
CA ARG A 812 -3.67 9.05 18.75
C ARG A 812 -2.46 8.47 19.47
N ARG A 813 -2.70 7.83 20.61
CA ARG A 813 -1.68 7.08 21.36
C ARG A 813 -2.11 5.63 21.54
N LEU A 814 -1.14 4.71 21.43
CA LEU A 814 -1.37 3.27 21.55
C LEU A 814 -0.94 2.77 22.93
N LYS A 815 -1.57 1.71 23.44
CA LYS A 815 -1.13 1.07 24.71
C LYS A 815 0.29 0.49 24.61
N THR A 816 0.72 0.16 23.40
CA THR A 816 2.06 -0.37 23.09
C THR A 816 3.13 0.73 22.99
N ASP A 817 2.77 1.99 23.21
CA ASP A 817 3.74 3.08 23.23
C ASP A 817 4.69 2.90 24.43
N PRO A 818 6.02 2.85 24.23
CA PRO A 818 7.01 2.69 25.31
C PRO A 818 6.86 3.72 26.45
N LEU A 819 6.33 4.91 26.15
CA LEU A 819 6.08 5.96 27.14
C LEU A 819 4.84 5.70 28.01
N ILE A 820 3.97 4.77 27.60
CA ILE A 820 2.71 4.39 28.25
C ILE A 820 2.82 3.01 28.93
N ILE A 821 3.64 2.10 28.38
CA ILE A 821 3.83 0.71 28.87
C ILE A 821 4.31 0.65 30.33
N GLN A 822 5.07 1.64 30.82
CA GLN A 822 5.64 1.59 32.18
C GLN A 822 4.59 1.53 33.31
N ASP A 823 3.32 1.83 33.03
CA ASP A 823 2.23 1.93 34.02
C ASP A 823 1.16 0.81 33.94
N LEU A 824 1.25 -0.14 33.00
CA LEU A 824 0.25 -1.22 32.82
C LEU A 824 0.90 -2.62 32.97
N PRO A 825 0.27 -3.58 33.68
CA PRO A 825 0.77 -4.95 33.78
C PRO A 825 0.75 -5.67 32.42
N GLU A 826 1.36 -6.85 32.31
CA GLU A 826 1.41 -7.56 31.03
C GLU A 826 0.03 -8.13 30.65
N LYS A 827 -0.35 -7.98 29.37
CA LYS A 827 -1.50 -8.66 28.77
C LYS A 827 -1.00 -9.85 27.95
N VAL A 828 -1.42 -11.04 28.32
CA VAL A 828 -1.11 -12.28 27.60
C VAL A 828 -2.36 -12.78 26.89
N GLU A 829 -2.32 -12.87 25.56
CA GLU A 829 -3.39 -13.45 24.76
C GLU A 829 -3.02 -14.86 24.33
N ALA A 830 -3.85 -15.84 24.67
CA ALA A 830 -3.67 -17.24 24.33
C ALA A 830 -4.88 -17.77 23.57
N LYS A 831 -4.62 -18.50 22.48
CA LYS A 831 -5.65 -19.29 21.80
C LYS A 831 -5.71 -20.67 22.42
N VAL A 832 -6.92 -21.11 22.74
CA VAL A 832 -7.17 -22.43 23.31
C VAL A 832 -7.96 -23.21 22.28
N TYR A 833 -7.31 -24.25 21.73
CA TYR A 833 -7.89 -25.09 20.69
C TYR A 833 -8.60 -26.29 21.32
N HIS A 834 -9.74 -26.67 20.77
CA HIS A 834 -10.60 -27.73 21.29
C HIS A 834 -11.13 -28.60 20.16
N ASN A 835 -11.31 -29.88 20.44
CA ASN A 835 -12.02 -30.78 19.54
C ASN A 835 -13.52 -30.75 19.83
N LEU A 836 -14.31 -30.95 18.77
CA LEU A 836 -15.74 -31.22 18.92
C LEU A 836 -15.96 -32.60 19.55
N THR A 837 -17.02 -32.75 20.34
CA THR A 837 -17.50 -34.09 20.73
C THR A 837 -18.10 -34.80 19.52
N HIS A 838 -18.25 -36.13 19.60
CA HIS A 838 -18.89 -36.91 18.53
C HIS A 838 -20.30 -36.38 18.21
N GLU A 839 -21.08 -36.06 19.24
CA GLU A 839 -22.40 -35.44 19.09
C GLU A 839 -22.33 -34.10 18.35
N GLN A 840 -21.39 -33.22 18.74
CA GLN A 840 -21.20 -31.94 18.08
C GLN A 840 -20.79 -32.11 16.60
N ALA A 841 -19.88 -33.02 16.30
CA ALA A 841 -19.43 -33.29 14.93
C ALA A 841 -20.58 -33.78 14.05
N SER A 842 -21.39 -34.75 14.53
CA SER A 842 -22.55 -35.25 13.79
C SER A 842 -23.61 -34.17 13.54
N LEU A 843 -23.91 -33.33 14.54
CA LEU A 843 -24.85 -32.22 14.38
C LEU A 843 -24.30 -31.16 13.40
N TYR A 844 -23.01 -30.87 13.49
CA TYR A 844 -22.33 -29.90 12.65
C TYR A 844 -22.39 -30.34 11.17
N GLU A 845 -21.98 -31.58 10.87
CA GLU A 845 -22.04 -32.15 9.51
C GLU A 845 -23.47 -32.17 8.95
N ALA A 846 -24.46 -32.55 9.76
CA ALA A 846 -25.86 -32.56 9.35
C ALA A 846 -26.37 -31.16 8.95
N VAL A 847 -26.01 -30.12 9.72
CA VAL A 847 -26.40 -28.73 9.41
C VAL A 847 -25.69 -28.21 8.16
N VAL A 848 -24.42 -28.57 7.94
CA VAL A 848 -23.68 -28.20 6.72
C VAL A 848 -24.32 -28.87 5.49
N ALA A 849 -24.61 -30.17 5.56
CA ALA A 849 -25.25 -30.90 4.47
C ALA A 849 -26.64 -30.34 4.13
N GLU A 850 -27.46 -30.02 5.15
CA GLU A 850 -28.77 -29.40 4.96
C GLU A 850 -28.65 -28.03 4.27
N MET A 851 -27.66 -27.22 4.65
CA MET A 851 -27.41 -25.91 4.06
C MET A 851 -27.01 -26.02 2.58
N LEU A 852 -26.07 -26.91 2.24
CA LEU A 852 -25.59 -27.08 0.87
C LEU A 852 -26.75 -27.49 -0.06
N ASN A 853 -27.60 -28.42 0.38
CA ASN A 853 -28.80 -28.83 -0.37
C ASN A 853 -29.77 -27.65 -0.61
N LYS A 854 -29.94 -26.76 0.37
CA LYS A 854 -30.81 -25.58 0.22
C LYS A 854 -30.21 -24.49 -0.66
N LEU A 855 -28.87 -24.40 -0.73
CA LEU A 855 -28.18 -23.39 -1.53
C LEU A 855 -28.23 -23.67 -3.03
N GLU A 856 -28.44 -24.91 -3.47
CA GLU A 856 -28.52 -25.26 -4.89
C GLU A 856 -29.64 -24.52 -5.64
N CYS A 857 -30.74 -24.20 -4.95
CA CYS A 857 -31.91 -23.54 -5.55
C CYS A 857 -32.10 -22.07 -5.12
N ALA A 858 -31.39 -21.58 -4.10
CA ALA A 858 -31.63 -20.26 -3.51
C ALA A 858 -30.80 -19.15 -4.18
N ARG A 859 -31.41 -17.99 -4.45
CA ARG A 859 -30.73 -16.80 -5.03
C ARG A 859 -31.02 -15.52 -4.25
N GLY A 860 -30.14 -14.52 -4.40
CA GLY A 860 -30.35 -13.19 -3.86
C GLY A 860 -30.46 -13.16 -2.32
N ILE A 861 -31.50 -12.52 -1.79
CA ILE A 861 -31.68 -12.32 -0.34
C ILE A 861 -31.93 -13.63 0.42
N GLU A 862 -32.58 -14.60 -0.22
CA GLU A 862 -32.88 -15.92 0.37
C GLU A 862 -31.59 -16.69 0.65
N ARG A 863 -30.64 -16.67 -0.31
CA ARG A 863 -29.30 -17.23 -0.14
C ARG A 863 -28.59 -16.63 1.06
N LYS A 864 -28.58 -15.30 1.19
CA LYS A 864 -27.95 -14.61 2.34
C LYS A 864 -28.59 -15.02 3.66
N GLY A 865 -29.92 -15.13 3.70
CA GLY A 865 -30.66 -15.60 4.88
C GLY A 865 -30.26 -17.01 5.31
N ILE A 866 -30.15 -17.95 4.36
CA ILE A 866 -29.74 -19.34 4.62
C ILE A 866 -28.32 -19.40 5.19
N VAL A 867 -27.37 -18.67 4.60
CA VAL A 867 -25.97 -18.64 5.06
C VAL A 867 -25.87 -18.09 6.48
N LEU A 868 -26.52 -16.97 6.78
CA LEU A 868 -26.50 -16.35 8.12
C LEU A 868 -27.17 -17.25 9.18
N ALA A 869 -28.30 -17.88 8.83
CA ALA A 869 -28.97 -18.82 9.72
C ALA A 869 -28.10 -20.03 10.02
N THR A 870 -27.41 -20.57 9.01
CA THR A 870 -26.50 -21.72 9.15
C THR A 870 -25.29 -21.36 10.00
N LEU A 871 -24.65 -20.22 9.75
CA LEU A 871 -23.53 -19.73 10.56
C LEU A 871 -23.91 -19.64 12.04
N THR A 872 -25.11 -19.11 12.33
CA THR A 872 -25.65 -19.04 13.69
C THR A 872 -25.79 -20.42 14.31
N LYS A 873 -26.36 -21.39 13.59
CA LYS A 873 -26.53 -22.77 14.05
C LYS A 873 -25.19 -23.47 14.32
N LEU A 874 -24.23 -23.33 13.41
CA LEU A 874 -22.91 -23.95 13.55
C LEU A 874 -22.17 -23.39 14.78
N LYS A 875 -22.21 -22.07 14.99
CA LYS A 875 -21.67 -21.46 16.22
C LYS A 875 -22.35 -21.99 17.50
N GLN A 876 -23.68 -22.18 17.47
CA GLN A 876 -24.40 -22.75 18.60
C GLN A 876 -23.94 -24.19 18.89
N ILE A 877 -23.74 -25.00 17.86
CA ILE A 877 -23.24 -26.38 17.98
C ILE A 877 -21.82 -26.40 18.56
N CYS A 878 -20.91 -25.56 18.04
CA CYS A 878 -19.54 -25.44 18.57
C CYS A 878 -19.53 -25.04 20.05
N ASN A 879 -20.46 -24.20 20.49
CA ASN A 879 -20.62 -23.83 21.89
C ASN A 879 -21.17 -24.98 22.74
N HIS A 880 -22.37 -25.48 22.39
CA HIS A 880 -22.99 -26.61 23.09
C HIS A 880 -24.20 -27.19 22.31
N PRO A 881 -24.34 -28.53 22.17
CA PRO A 881 -25.50 -29.16 21.51
C PRO A 881 -26.86 -28.70 22.04
N ALA A 882 -27.04 -28.64 23.36
CA ALA A 882 -28.27 -28.17 24.00
C ALA A 882 -28.69 -26.73 23.61
N LEU A 883 -27.75 -25.86 23.22
CA LEU A 883 -28.07 -24.51 22.75
C LEU A 883 -28.74 -24.53 21.36
N PHE A 884 -28.32 -25.48 20.52
CA PHE A 884 -28.88 -25.72 19.20
C PHE A 884 -30.19 -26.53 19.28
N LEU A 885 -30.21 -27.62 20.05
CA LEU A 885 -31.35 -28.53 20.17
C LEU A 885 -32.51 -27.96 21.01
N GLN A 886 -32.22 -27.08 21.97
CA GLN A 886 -33.19 -26.48 22.89
C GLN A 886 -34.06 -27.52 23.63
N ASP A 887 -33.48 -28.67 23.95
CA ASP A 887 -34.15 -29.85 24.51
C ASP A 887 -34.10 -29.94 26.04
N GLY A 888 -33.43 -28.99 26.72
CA GLY A 888 -33.29 -28.96 28.18
C GLY A 888 -32.42 -30.09 28.75
N SER A 889 -31.65 -30.76 27.91
CA SER A 889 -30.79 -31.89 28.28
C SER A 889 -29.57 -31.45 29.13
N PRO A 890 -28.99 -32.34 29.95
CA PRO A 890 -27.82 -32.02 30.78
C PRO A 890 -26.62 -31.53 29.95
N LEU A 891 -25.85 -30.59 30.51
CA LEU A 891 -24.72 -29.95 29.82
C LEU A 891 -23.39 -30.72 29.95
N LYS A 892 -23.26 -31.59 30.95
CA LYS A 892 -21.98 -32.23 31.27
C LYS A 892 -21.52 -33.16 30.13
N ALA A 893 -20.22 -33.10 29.81
CA ALA A 893 -19.52 -33.97 28.85
C ALA A 893 -20.04 -33.98 27.40
N ARG A 894 -20.80 -32.96 26.98
CA ARG A 894 -21.35 -32.85 25.62
C ARG A 894 -20.75 -31.75 24.76
N SER A 895 -19.91 -30.90 25.36
CA SER A 895 -19.16 -29.86 24.67
C SER A 895 -17.69 -29.87 25.08
N GLY A 896 -16.80 -29.89 24.09
CA GLY A 896 -15.35 -29.77 24.30
C GLY A 896 -14.98 -28.45 24.97
N LYS A 897 -15.58 -27.34 24.51
CA LYS A 897 -15.38 -26.00 25.08
C LYS A 897 -15.84 -25.92 26.54
N LEU A 898 -17.00 -26.49 26.87
CA LEU A 898 -17.52 -26.44 28.24
C LEU A 898 -16.62 -27.22 29.21
N THR A 899 -16.13 -28.39 28.76
CA THR A 899 -15.22 -29.23 29.56
C THR A 899 -13.95 -28.48 29.89
N ARG A 900 -13.30 -27.90 28.88
CA ARG A 900 -12.06 -27.14 29.04
C ARG A 900 -12.23 -25.84 29.81
N LEU A 901 -13.32 -25.11 29.58
CA LEU A 901 -13.66 -23.93 30.39
C LEU A 901 -13.72 -24.32 31.88
N GLY A 902 -14.35 -25.44 32.20
CA GLY A 902 -14.42 -25.93 33.57
C GLY A 902 -13.04 -26.25 34.15
N GLU A 903 -12.16 -26.94 33.42
CA GLU A 903 -10.79 -27.22 33.88
C GLU A 903 -10.00 -25.93 34.17
N MET A 904 -10.03 -24.96 33.23
CA MET A 904 -9.32 -23.70 33.40
C MET A 904 -9.90 -22.83 34.52
N LEU A 905 -11.22 -22.85 34.72
CA LEU A 905 -11.84 -22.13 35.82
C LEU A 905 -11.53 -22.78 37.17
N GLU A 906 -11.32 -24.09 37.22
CA GLU A 906 -10.89 -24.80 38.42
C GLU A 906 -9.50 -24.33 38.88
N GLU A 907 -8.57 -24.18 37.94
CA GLU A 907 -7.24 -23.58 38.17
C GLU A 907 -7.38 -22.13 38.66
N VAL A 908 -8.11 -21.27 37.94
CA VAL A 908 -8.32 -19.86 38.31
C VAL A 908 -8.93 -19.68 39.70
N LEU A 909 -9.90 -20.51 40.05
CA LEU A 909 -10.54 -20.46 41.37
C LEU A 909 -9.59 -20.94 42.47
N SER A 910 -8.72 -21.92 42.19
CA SER A 910 -7.73 -22.43 43.14
C SER A 910 -6.65 -21.40 43.49
N GLU A 911 -6.28 -20.54 42.53
CA GLU A 911 -5.33 -19.43 42.71
C GLU A 911 -5.96 -18.21 43.40
N GLY A 912 -7.27 -18.25 43.62
CA GLY A 912 -7.98 -17.14 44.23
C GLY A 912 -8.22 -15.97 43.27
N ASP A 913 -8.22 -16.22 41.97
CA ASP A 913 -8.41 -15.22 40.93
C ASP A 913 -9.87 -15.11 40.47
N LYS A 914 -10.12 -14.14 39.58
CA LYS A 914 -11.46 -13.81 39.08
C LYS A 914 -11.51 -13.84 37.56
N ALA A 915 -12.60 -14.40 37.02
CA ALA A 915 -12.78 -14.62 35.60
C ALA A 915 -14.02 -13.93 35.03
N LEU A 916 -13.87 -13.33 33.85
CA LEU A 916 -14.98 -12.95 32.97
C LEU A 916 -15.15 -13.97 31.86
N ILE A 917 -16.39 -14.37 31.58
CA ILE A 917 -16.71 -15.27 30.47
C ILE A 917 -17.64 -14.55 29.49
N PHE A 918 -17.16 -14.29 28.28
CA PHE A 918 -17.92 -13.64 27.22
C PHE A 918 -18.50 -14.66 26.24
N THR A 919 -19.77 -14.48 25.89
CA THR A 919 -20.45 -15.26 24.84
C THR A 919 -21.39 -14.39 23.99
N GLN A 920 -21.49 -14.66 22.70
CA GLN A 920 -22.45 -14.03 21.79
C GLN A 920 -23.91 -14.35 22.16
N PHE A 921 -24.17 -15.53 22.74
CA PHE A 921 -25.51 -16.06 22.92
C PHE A 921 -25.98 -15.94 24.37
N ALA A 922 -27.03 -15.15 24.60
CA ALA A 922 -27.61 -15.00 25.93
C ALA A 922 -28.12 -16.35 26.51
N GLY A 923 -28.63 -17.25 25.66
CA GLY A 923 -29.02 -18.61 26.06
C GLY A 923 -27.84 -19.42 26.60
N MET A 924 -26.67 -19.34 25.93
CA MET A 924 -25.45 -19.98 26.42
C MET A 924 -25.00 -19.39 27.75
N GLY A 925 -25.09 -18.06 27.91
CA GLY A 925 -24.74 -17.40 29.16
C GLY A 925 -25.59 -17.87 30.34
N ALA A 926 -26.89 -18.09 30.13
CA ALA A 926 -27.78 -18.67 31.14
C ALA A 926 -27.41 -20.12 31.49
N MET A 927 -27.09 -20.94 30.48
CA MET A 927 -26.63 -22.33 30.66
C MET A 927 -25.30 -22.39 31.44
N LEU A 928 -24.33 -21.55 31.05
CA LEU A 928 -23.03 -21.44 31.72
C LEU A 928 -23.19 -21.03 33.19
N ARG A 929 -24.03 -20.02 33.46
CA ARG A 929 -24.31 -19.61 34.85
C ARG A 929 -24.76 -20.80 35.69
N HIS A 930 -25.79 -21.53 35.26
CA HIS A 930 -26.31 -22.67 36.03
C HIS A 930 -25.25 -23.76 36.23
N HIS A 931 -24.58 -24.15 35.14
CA HIS A 931 -23.56 -25.21 35.17
C HIS A 931 -22.39 -24.87 36.09
N LEU A 932 -21.88 -23.64 36.01
CA LEU A 932 -20.72 -23.20 36.79
C LEU A 932 -21.08 -23.02 38.27
N GLN A 933 -22.30 -22.55 38.57
CA GLN A 933 -22.80 -22.49 39.95
C GLN A 933 -22.87 -23.89 40.58
N GLU A 934 -23.40 -24.88 39.85
CA GLU A 934 -23.48 -26.25 40.33
C GLU A 934 -22.11 -26.93 40.44
N ARG A 935 -21.20 -26.69 39.49
CA ARG A 935 -19.88 -27.34 39.46
C ARG A 935 -18.95 -26.82 40.55
N PHE A 936 -18.95 -25.52 40.80
CA PHE A 936 -17.98 -24.87 41.71
C PHE A 936 -18.58 -24.44 43.05
N ASP A 937 -19.88 -24.71 43.27
CA ASP A 937 -20.61 -24.31 44.48
C ASP A 937 -20.40 -22.83 44.85
N CYS A 938 -20.38 -21.96 43.84
CA CYS A 938 -20.10 -20.54 44.01
C CYS A 938 -21.10 -19.67 43.24
N GLU A 939 -21.33 -18.44 43.71
CA GLU A 939 -22.18 -17.48 43.00
C GLU A 939 -21.54 -17.08 41.66
N VAL A 940 -22.32 -17.21 40.57
CA VAL A 940 -21.93 -16.77 39.22
C VAL A 940 -22.89 -15.70 38.75
N LEU A 941 -22.37 -14.51 38.45
CA LEU A 941 -23.16 -13.40 37.93
C LEU A 941 -23.38 -13.55 36.43
N PHE A 942 -24.49 -13.04 35.90
CA PHE A 942 -24.78 -13.04 34.47
C PHE A 942 -25.40 -11.73 34.01
N LEU A 943 -24.72 -11.04 33.08
CA LEU A 943 -25.17 -9.79 32.49
C LEU A 943 -25.52 -9.99 31.00
N HIS A 944 -26.74 -9.62 30.63
CA HIS A 944 -27.20 -9.65 29.23
C HIS A 944 -27.96 -8.36 28.87
N GLY A 945 -28.27 -8.20 27.57
CA GLY A 945 -28.86 -6.94 27.05
C GLY A 945 -30.24 -6.59 27.62
N GLY A 946 -30.97 -7.59 28.15
CA GLY A 946 -32.27 -7.41 28.80
C GLY A 946 -32.19 -7.09 30.29
N THR A 947 -31.01 -7.10 30.91
CA THR A 947 -30.85 -6.82 32.34
C THR A 947 -31.14 -5.34 32.64
N PRO A 948 -32.09 -5.00 33.53
CA PRO A 948 -32.38 -3.63 33.93
C PRO A 948 -31.15 -2.89 34.45
N ARG A 949 -31.07 -1.57 34.21
CA ARG A 949 -29.90 -0.75 34.57
C ARG A 949 -29.53 -0.85 36.06
N LYS A 950 -30.51 -0.81 36.96
CA LYS A 950 -30.28 -0.91 38.40
C LYS A 950 -29.60 -2.23 38.78
N GLN A 951 -30.11 -3.35 38.28
CA GLN A 951 -29.53 -4.67 38.52
C GLN A 951 -28.13 -4.82 37.90
N ARG A 952 -27.91 -4.21 36.71
CA ARG A 952 -26.59 -4.17 36.08
C ARG A 952 -25.56 -3.49 36.98
N ASP A 953 -25.89 -2.30 37.49
CA ASP A 953 -25.00 -1.55 38.38
C ASP A 953 -24.71 -2.32 39.68
N GLU A 954 -25.72 -2.98 40.26
CA GLU A 954 -25.58 -3.84 41.44
C GLU A 954 -24.64 -5.04 41.18
N MET A 955 -24.79 -5.74 40.06
CA MET A 955 -23.92 -6.87 39.68
C MET A 955 -22.46 -6.43 39.50
N ILE A 956 -22.23 -5.31 38.82
CA ILE A 956 -20.87 -4.78 38.61
C ILE A 956 -20.23 -4.41 39.93
N GLN A 957 -20.96 -3.74 40.82
CA GLN A 957 -20.45 -3.38 42.14
C GLN A 957 -20.13 -4.63 42.96
N ARG A 958 -21.04 -5.62 42.97
CA ARG A 958 -20.86 -6.89 43.68
C ARG A 958 -19.66 -7.68 43.19
N PHE A 959 -19.43 -7.71 41.87
CA PHE A 959 -18.24 -8.36 41.30
C PHE A 959 -16.93 -7.68 41.74
N GLN A 960 -16.94 -6.35 41.87
CA GLN A 960 -15.76 -5.55 42.25
C GLN A 960 -15.48 -5.49 43.77
N GLN A 961 -16.32 -6.08 44.63
CA GLN A 961 -16.21 -6.03 46.12
C GLN A 961 -15.01 -6.84 46.72
N GLY A 962 -13.86 -6.88 46.06
CA GLY A 962 -12.66 -7.57 46.59
C GLY A 962 -12.88 -9.08 46.79
N GLU A 963 -12.25 -9.68 47.80
CA GLU A 963 -12.31 -11.13 48.08
C GLU A 963 -13.71 -11.67 48.42
N HIS A 964 -14.63 -10.81 48.86
CA HIS A 964 -15.99 -11.20 49.25
C HIS A 964 -17.01 -11.17 48.08
N GLY A 965 -16.59 -10.73 46.90
CA GLY A 965 -17.42 -10.70 45.70
C GLY A 965 -17.39 -12.01 44.91
N PRO A 966 -18.39 -12.27 44.04
CA PRO A 966 -18.39 -13.41 43.13
C PRO A 966 -17.11 -13.50 42.29
N ARG A 967 -16.62 -14.71 42.10
CA ARG A 967 -15.37 -14.97 41.35
C ARG A 967 -15.57 -15.10 39.85
N LEU A 968 -16.77 -15.49 39.44
CA LEU A 968 -17.12 -15.72 38.04
C LEU A 968 -18.24 -14.76 37.59
N PHE A 969 -18.04 -14.14 36.44
CA PHE A 969 -19.03 -13.25 35.83
C PHE A 969 -19.17 -13.53 34.34
N VAL A 970 -20.36 -13.98 33.92
CA VAL A 970 -20.71 -14.24 32.53
C VAL A 970 -21.33 -12.99 31.91
N LEU A 971 -20.89 -12.61 30.71
CA LEU A 971 -21.39 -11.44 29.98
C LEU A 971 -21.74 -11.80 28.54
N SER A 972 -22.86 -11.29 28.04
CA SER A 972 -23.10 -11.34 26.60
C SER A 972 -22.29 -10.24 25.87
N LEU A 973 -21.64 -10.57 24.75
CA LEU A 973 -20.75 -9.64 24.02
C LEU A 973 -21.41 -8.28 23.70
N LYS A 974 -22.69 -8.31 23.26
CA LYS A 974 -23.47 -7.08 22.99
C LYS A 974 -23.84 -6.28 24.25
N ALA A 975 -23.91 -6.92 25.42
CA ALA A 975 -24.15 -6.24 26.69
C ALA A 975 -22.84 -5.72 27.33
N GLY A 976 -21.70 -6.36 26.99
CA GLY A 976 -20.36 -6.00 27.44
C GLY A 976 -19.65 -4.93 26.60
N GLY A 977 -20.10 -4.65 25.37
CA GLY A 977 -19.54 -3.64 24.45
C GLY A 977 -19.72 -2.17 24.87
N PHE A 978 -19.90 -1.91 26.17
CA PHE A 978 -20.58 -0.74 26.69
C PHE A 978 -19.89 -0.21 27.94
N GLY A 979 -18.88 0.65 27.80
CA GLY A 979 -18.29 1.45 28.90
C GLY A 979 -17.74 0.75 30.16
N LEU A 980 -17.99 -0.53 30.42
CA LEU A 980 -17.84 -1.13 31.76
C LEU A 980 -16.38 -1.18 32.22
N ASN A 981 -16.15 -0.86 33.49
CA ASN A 981 -14.86 -1.01 34.15
C ASN A 981 -14.89 -2.27 35.03
N LEU A 982 -14.14 -3.32 34.67
CA LEU A 982 -14.15 -4.62 35.35
C LEU A 982 -12.72 -5.07 35.72
N THR A 983 -11.93 -4.16 36.30
CA THR A 983 -10.52 -4.37 36.68
C THR A 983 -10.30 -5.43 37.77
N ALA A 984 -11.36 -5.90 38.44
CA ALA A 984 -11.26 -6.93 39.46
C ALA A 984 -11.00 -8.34 38.89
N ALA A 985 -11.29 -8.56 37.60
CA ALA A 985 -10.92 -9.80 36.92
C ALA A 985 -9.47 -9.73 36.45
N ASN A 986 -8.83 -10.88 36.30
CA ASN A 986 -7.52 -11.00 35.66
C ASN A 986 -7.51 -12.10 34.59
N HIS A 987 -8.56 -12.93 34.52
CA HIS A 987 -8.80 -13.87 33.44
C HIS A 987 -10.02 -13.44 32.60
N VAL A 988 -9.89 -13.50 31.28
CA VAL A 988 -10.96 -13.26 30.32
C VAL A 988 -11.07 -14.45 29.40
N PHE A 989 -12.25 -15.06 29.32
CA PHE A 989 -12.54 -16.17 28.44
C PHE A 989 -13.51 -15.72 27.35
N HIS A 990 -13.09 -15.77 26.10
CA HIS A 990 -13.98 -15.64 24.94
C HIS A 990 -14.45 -17.03 24.54
N PHE A 991 -15.67 -17.38 24.95
CA PHE A 991 -16.22 -18.73 24.76
C PHE A 991 -16.54 -19.02 23.29
N ASP A 992 -16.92 -18.01 22.51
CA ASP A 992 -17.13 -18.09 21.07
C ASP A 992 -16.31 -17.05 20.31
N ARG A 993 -15.85 -17.41 19.10
CA ARG A 993 -15.10 -16.48 18.23
C ARG A 993 -16.03 -15.49 17.56
N TRP A 994 -15.66 -14.22 17.66
CA TRP A 994 -16.28 -13.13 16.94
C TRP A 994 -15.45 -12.76 15.72
N TRP A 995 -16.11 -12.52 14.58
CA TRP A 995 -15.44 -12.26 13.29
C TRP A 995 -14.75 -10.90 13.20
N ASN A 996 -15.07 -9.96 14.09
CA ASN A 996 -14.41 -8.66 14.18
C ASN A 996 -13.46 -8.63 15.39
N PRO A 997 -12.12 -8.72 15.20
CA PRO A 997 -11.14 -8.68 16.29
C PRO A 997 -11.29 -7.45 17.18
N ALA A 998 -11.74 -6.31 16.64
CA ALA A 998 -11.91 -5.09 17.41
C ALA A 998 -12.95 -5.26 18.53
N VAL A 999 -14.03 -6.03 18.32
CA VAL A 999 -15.08 -6.24 19.33
C VAL A 999 -14.57 -7.13 20.48
N GLU A 1000 -13.80 -8.19 20.17
CA GLU A 1000 -13.20 -9.05 21.20
C GLU A 1000 -12.12 -8.30 21.99
N ASN A 1001 -11.29 -7.52 21.29
CA ASN A 1001 -10.29 -6.66 21.90
C ASN A 1001 -10.97 -5.64 22.80
N GLN A 1002 -12.10 -5.06 22.36
CA GLN A 1002 -12.90 -4.14 23.15
C GLN A 1002 -13.51 -4.80 24.40
N ALA A 1003 -13.86 -6.09 24.35
CA ALA A 1003 -14.35 -6.83 25.51
C ALA A 1003 -13.19 -7.19 26.48
N THR A 1004 -12.03 -7.58 25.95
CA THR A 1004 -10.81 -7.87 26.73
C THR A 1004 -10.28 -6.64 27.45
N ASP A 1005 -10.28 -5.51 26.75
CA ASP A 1005 -9.87 -4.20 27.24
C ASP A 1005 -10.85 -3.60 28.28
N ARG A 1006 -11.86 -4.34 28.73
CA ARG A 1006 -12.66 -4.00 29.93
C ARG A 1006 -11.97 -4.42 31.22
N VAL A 1007 -11.11 -5.42 31.12
CA VAL A 1007 -10.27 -5.95 32.20
C VAL A 1007 -8.88 -5.33 32.16
N PHE A 1008 -8.33 -5.15 30.96
CA PHE A 1008 -7.05 -4.47 30.73
C PHE A 1008 -7.23 -2.94 30.70
N ARG A 1009 -7.53 -2.36 31.87
CA ARG A 1009 -7.73 -0.92 32.10
C ARG A 1009 -6.90 -0.42 33.27
N ILE A 1010 -6.71 0.90 33.31
CA ILE A 1010 -6.10 1.59 34.45
C ILE A 1010 -6.86 1.25 35.74
N GLY A 1011 -6.12 0.80 36.76
CA GLY A 1011 -6.66 0.22 38.00
C GLY A 1011 -6.53 -1.30 38.07
N GLN A 1012 -6.09 -1.96 36.99
CA GLN A 1012 -5.63 -3.34 37.01
C GLN A 1012 -4.26 -3.42 37.68
N THR A 1013 -4.10 -4.35 38.61
CA THR A 1013 -2.84 -4.58 39.36
C THR A 1013 -2.23 -5.95 39.09
N LYS A 1014 -2.96 -6.84 38.42
CA LYS A 1014 -2.54 -8.20 38.03
C LYS A 1014 -2.37 -8.31 36.52
N ASN A 1015 -1.50 -9.22 36.08
CA ASN A 1015 -1.41 -9.57 34.66
C ASN A 1015 -2.76 -10.08 34.15
N VAL A 1016 -3.12 -9.70 32.93
CA VAL A 1016 -4.41 -10.05 32.33
C VAL A 1016 -4.22 -11.15 31.30
N PHE A 1017 -4.88 -12.27 31.50
CA PHE A 1017 -4.87 -13.41 30.60
C PHE A 1017 -6.16 -13.45 29.79
N ALA A 1018 -6.05 -13.32 28.47
CA ALA A 1018 -7.18 -13.42 27.55
C ALA A 1018 -7.13 -14.74 26.77
N HIS A 1019 -8.08 -15.62 27.06
CA HIS A 1019 -8.22 -16.95 26.49
C HIS A 1019 -9.27 -16.94 25.39
N LYS A 1020 -8.86 -17.21 24.15
CA LYS A 1020 -9.73 -17.22 22.96
C LYS A 1020 -10.00 -18.67 22.55
N PHE A 1021 -11.24 -19.14 22.70
CA PHE A 1021 -11.58 -20.53 22.42
C PHE A 1021 -11.87 -20.73 20.93
N VAL A 1022 -11.22 -21.72 20.32
CA VAL A 1022 -11.38 -22.08 18.90
C VAL A 1022 -11.64 -23.58 18.78
N CYS A 1023 -12.69 -23.98 18.07
CA CYS A 1023 -12.90 -25.39 17.71
C CYS A 1023 -12.13 -25.79 16.45
N ILE A 1024 -11.27 -26.82 16.57
CA ILE A 1024 -10.45 -27.37 15.50
C ILE A 1024 -11.34 -27.97 14.40
N GLY A 1025 -10.95 -27.75 13.15
CA GLY A 1025 -11.59 -28.23 11.94
C GLY A 1025 -12.94 -27.64 11.65
N THR A 1026 -13.38 -26.64 12.42
CA THR A 1026 -14.67 -25.96 12.23
C THR A 1026 -14.50 -24.60 11.55
N LEU A 1027 -15.63 -23.94 11.26
CA LEU A 1027 -15.64 -22.56 10.78
C LEU A 1027 -14.86 -21.60 11.69
N GLU A 1028 -14.76 -21.87 13.01
CA GLU A 1028 -14.05 -20.99 13.93
C GLU A 1028 -12.55 -20.95 13.66
N GLU A 1029 -11.95 -22.10 13.34
CA GLU A 1029 -10.52 -22.20 12.99
C GLU A 1029 -10.25 -21.58 11.61
N ARG A 1030 -11.13 -21.83 10.62
CA ARG A 1030 -11.00 -21.24 9.29
C ARG A 1030 -11.07 -19.72 9.33
N ILE A 1031 -12.02 -19.17 10.09
CA ILE A 1031 -12.13 -17.72 10.29
C ILE A 1031 -10.89 -17.18 11.02
N ASP A 1032 -10.38 -17.88 12.02
CA ASP A 1032 -9.18 -17.48 12.75
C ASP A 1032 -7.93 -17.43 11.85
N GLN A 1033 -7.72 -18.46 11.01
CA GLN A 1033 -6.64 -18.50 10.01
C GLN A 1033 -6.75 -17.34 9.02
N MET A 1034 -7.96 -17.09 8.48
CA MET A 1034 -8.20 -15.98 7.56
C MET A 1034 -7.93 -14.60 8.19
N LEU A 1035 -8.24 -14.43 9.48
CA LEU A 1035 -7.96 -13.19 10.22
C LEU A 1035 -6.46 -12.99 10.45
N GLU A 1036 -5.68 -14.07 10.59
CA GLU A 1036 -4.22 -14.00 10.78
C GLU A 1036 -3.44 -13.78 9.50
N GLU A 1037 -3.74 -14.54 8.44
CA GLU A 1037 -3.09 -14.41 7.13
C GLU A 1037 -3.29 -13.01 6.53
N LYS A 1038 -4.37 -12.32 6.92
CA LYS A 1038 -4.70 -10.98 6.45
C LYS A 1038 -4.37 -9.86 7.42
N LYS A 1039 -3.66 -10.05 8.54
CA LYS A 1039 -3.44 -8.97 9.55
C LYS A 1039 -2.89 -7.64 9.01
N ALA A 1040 -2.17 -7.61 7.88
CA ALA A 1040 -1.70 -6.38 7.22
C ALA A 1040 -2.72 -5.74 6.22
N LEU A 1041 -3.73 -6.50 5.78
CA LEU A 1041 -4.71 -6.15 4.74
C LEU A 1041 -6.17 -6.19 5.24
N ALA A 1042 -6.40 -6.79 6.42
CA ALA A 1042 -7.69 -7.07 7.03
C ALA A 1042 -8.41 -5.80 7.46
N ASP A 1043 -7.67 -4.80 7.96
CA ASP A 1043 -8.21 -3.49 8.32
C ASP A 1043 -8.80 -2.74 7.11
N ALA A 1044 -8.40 -3.11 5.88
CA ALA A 1044 -8.87 -2.49 4.64
C ALA A 1044 -9.95 -3.31 3.89
N ILE A 1045 -10.03 -4.63 4.08
CA ILE A 1045 -10.89 -5.53 3.28
C ILE A 1045 -12.06 -6.12 4.08
N ILE A 1046 -11.89 -6.35 5.39
CA ILE A 1046 -12.91 -7.05 6.19
C ILE A 1046 -13.86 -6.01 6.80
N GLY A 1047 -14.91 -5.66 6.06
CA GLY A 1047 -16.00 -4.85 6.60
C GLY A 1047 -16.58 -5.46 7.89
N SER A 1048 -17.06 -4.60 8.79
CA SER A 1048 -17.52 -4.89 10.16
C SER A 1048 -18.76 -5.82 10.33
N GLY A 1049 -19.08 -6.70 9.38
CA GLY A 1049 -20.24 -7.61 9.46
C GLY A 1049 -20.09 -8.94 8.74
N GLU A 1050 -21.05 -9.83 8.97
CA GLU A 1050 -21.16 -11.17 8.35
C GLU A 1050 -21.40 -11.11 6.82
N ALA A 1051 -21.55 -9.91 6.25
CA ALA A 1051 -21.93 -9.69 4.85
C ALA A 1051 -20.92 -10.28 3.87
N TRP A 1052 -19.62 -10.18 4.14
CA TRP A 1052 -18.59 -10.72 3.22
C TRP A 1052 -18.71 -12.24 3.06
N ILE A 1053 -19.10 -12.96 4.13
CA ILE A 1053 -19.35 -14.41 4.10
C ILE A 1053 -20.57 -14.71 3.21
N THR A 1054 -21.59 -13.85 3.25
CA THR A 1054 -22.80 -14.03 2.41
C THR A 1054 -22.57 -13.75 0.92
N GLU A 1055 -21.49 -13.04 0.57
CA GLU A 1055 -21.10 -12.80 -0.83
C GLU A 1055 -20.18 -13.89 -1.40
N LEU A 1056 -19.62 -14.77 -0.57
CA LEU A 1056 -18.78 -15.88 -1.04
C LEU A 1056 -19.56 -16.81 -1.96
N SER A 1057 -18.87 -17.45 -2.90
CA SER A 1057 -19.42 -18.50 -3.76
C SER A 1057 -19.80 -19.74 -2.94
N THR A 1058 -20.62 -20.63 -3.52
CA THR A 1058 -21.05 -21.84 -2.81
C THR A 1058 -19.88 -22.80 -2.55
N ASP A 1059 -18.88 -22.83 -3.44
CA ASP A 1059 -17.66 -23.62 -3.27
C ASP A 1059 -16.78 -23.07 -2.14
N GLU A 1060 -16.60 -21.76 -2.07
CA GLU A 1060 -15.88 -21.11 -0.96
C GLU A 1060 -16.61 -21.30 0.39
N LEU A 1061 -17.94 -21.25 0.39
CA LEU A 1061 -18.73 -21.54 1.59
C LEU A 1061 -18.58 -23.00 2.03
N LYS A 1062 -18.52 -23.94 1.07
CA LYS A 1062 -18.26 -25.36 1.33
C LYS A 1062 -16.88 -25.53 1.98
N ASP A 1063 -15.85 -24.89 1.46
CA ASP A 1063 -14.50 -24.99 2.01
C ASP A 1063 -14.38 -24.43 3.44
N ILE A 1064 -15.07 -23.32 3.73
CA ILE A 1064 -15.04 -22.71 5.08
C ILE A 1064 -15.89 -23.51 6.08
N PHE A 1065 -17.06 -24.01 5.66
CA PHE A 1065 -18.04 -24.58 6.60
C PHE A 1065 -17.85 -26.09 6.79
N THR A 1066 -17.24 -26.81 5.86
CA THR A 1066 -17.06 -28.26 5.97
C THR A 1066 -16.07 -28.61 7.09
N LEU A 1067 -16.44 -29.61 7.90
CA LEU A 1067 -15.59 -30.10 8.99
C LEU A 1067 -14.32 -30.75 8.41
N SER A 1068 -13.13 -30.33 8.87
CA SER A 1068 -11.87 -30.95 8.43
C SER A 1068 -11.72 -32.36 9.04
N ARG A 1069 -11.15 -33.31 8.27
CA ARG A 1069 -10.98 -34.70 8.70
C ARG A 1069 -10.16 -34.89 9.99
N ASP A 1070 -9.29 -33.93 10.33
CA ASP A 1070 -8.47 -33.96 11.54
C ASP A 1070 -9.28 -33.71 12.83
N ALA A 1071 -10.50 -33.16 12.75
CA ALA A 1071 -11.35 -32.89 13.91
C ALA A 1071 -12.08 -34.13 14.45
N ALA A 1072 -12.18 -35.21 13.67
CA ALA A 1072 -12.94 -36.41 14.03
C ALA A 1072 -12.10 -37.50 14.74
N LEU A 1073 -10.77 -37.38 14.76
CA LEU A 1073 -9.86 -38.50 15.04
C LEU A 1073 -9.35 -38.63 16.49
N ALA A 1074 -9.83 -37.83 17.46
CA ALA A 1074 -9.33 -37.88 18.84
C ALA A 1074 -10.38 -38.22 19.92
N GLY A 1075 -11.58 -38.68 19.53
CA GLY A 1075 -12.65 -39.06 20.46
C GLY A 1075 -12.82 -40.58 20.67
N GLY A 1076 -11.92 -41.40 20.12
CA GLY A 1076 -11.97 -42.86 20.26
C GLY A 1076 -11.03 -43.33 21.35
N ASP A 1077 -11.59 -43.51 22.55
CA ASP A 1077 -11.18 -44.58 23.49
C ASP A 1077 -12.34 -45.58 23.59
#